data_AF-A0A9R1QF31-F1
#
_entry.id   AF-A0A9R1QF31-F1
#
_cell.length_a   1.000
_cell.length_b   1.000
_cell.length_c   1.000
_cell.angle_alpha   90.00
_cell.angle_beta   90.00
_cell.angle_gamma   90.00
#
_symmetry.space_group_name_H-M   'P 1'
#
loop_
_entity.id
_entity.type
_entity.pdbx_description
1 polymer ?
#
loop_
_entity_poly.entity_id
_entity_poly.type
_entity_poly.pdbx_seq_one_letter_code
_entity_poly.pdbx_strand_id
1 'polypeptide(L)'
;MAESSDVPLSGTNGSAVVQAESLGVPLSDTNGSASVHGEESLDVPVSDTNGSATVQDECSSEGNELIIVDEMDSLWDDVNTMVDISTFVTYSVIKGFVKDAEQEIGQQLASKDEEITLLNQKLLQLGNVSLSLPEGRDRKYDEIYSVRQQLDAISKSLLNSEWGLLGSQYNSDGAEDVSKQRGKEQSCRNGTTKEDSPRVPPEEVFGDPSYLKHMDQDALIAHFNKEMNHMKRQHDKVVQEKTEEIFTLKRKLLKKEGSNPWHLRNNKEFEQIRKKIGEVMTRLDGLLLENNKRTTSGIKAETFAGQHDKSNALDSEIQQIQCAATNNQVEACAFPIQASHTTSIEPDHAKKIGMLESDVEDARMATIIREEIEMIVLREFVNEIEIRLHGNEMEYNMKQDICSVIQNEAVAEAVLNLNSSLLKYNEERSCSEAVSTLQKQEIEKLKRAVDSFSKVVREKEACQIELGAMKGHTDLLSHQLDLLTVKVDKQDSCISEKNKEFDMIAGRLEQALQDVRQNEINSSELLDRFRNATDSLKEVEKQNQYLRNVIQDKEKIFTSTIYKEKEFKERMTSLVESLRGFENLVTDQQTIIANKIQHSESRFCLLKDQCKHLTKEGNLLKRKALRYKEISETRGSNLQKAELEVDLLGDEVEALTDLLAKIYIALDHYSPVLQHYSGVSLDN
;
A
#
# COMPACT_ATOMS: atom_id res chain seq x y z
N MET A 1 -70.10 -8.24 -29.48
CA MET A 1 -69.94 -7.74 -28.10
C MET A 1 -68.64 -6.94 -28.12
N ALA A 2 -68.64 -5.62 -28.24
CA ALA A 2 -69.42 -4.61 -27.51
C ALA A 2 -69.00 -4.57 -26.02
N GLU A 3 -68.68 -3.41 -25.41
CA GLU A 3 -68.74 -2.03 -25.93
C GLU A 3 -67.92 -1.07 -25.03
N SER A 4 -67.74 0.19 -25.48
CA SER A 4 -67.35 1.40 -24.71
C SER A 4 -66.05 1.33 -23.86
N SER A 5 -65.02 2.18 -24.07
CA SER A 5 -65.00 3.65 -23.99
C SER A 5 -65.53 4.22 -22.67
N ASP A 6 -64.69 4.97 -21.95
CA ASP A 6 -64.95 6.41 -21.79
C ASP A 6 -63.73 7.22 -21.32
N VAL A 7 -63.80 8.54 -21.51
CA VAL A 7 -62.72 9.53 -21.30
C VAL A 7 -63.28 10.77 -20.57
N PRO A 8 -62.52 11.37 -19.64
CA PRO A 8 -62.33 12.83 -19.69
C PRO A 8 -60.82 13.19 -19.64
N LEU A 9 -60.24 14.11 -20.43
CA LEU A 9 -60.60 15.44 -20.96
C LEU A 9 -60.59 16.60 -19.93
N SER A 10 -60.14 17.76 -20.45
CA SER A 10 -59.93 19.07 -19.78
C SER A 10 -58.68 19.16 -18.87
N GLY A 11 -57.78 20.14 -19.02
CA GLY A 11 -57.65 21.15 -20.10
C GLY A 11 -56.75 22.34 -19.75
N THR A 12 -56.08 22.92 -20.77
CA THR A 12 -55.65 24.36 -20.91
C THR A 12 -54.93 25.06 -19.74
N ASN A 13 -53.74 25.66 -19.87
CA ASN A 13 -53.21 26.57 -20.92
C ASN A 13 -51.67 26.42 -21.06
N GLY A 14 -50.97 26.93 -22.08
CA GLY A 14 -51.41 27.64 -23.29
C GLY A 14 -50.59 28.92 -23.59
N SER A 15 -49.55 28.81 -24.44
CA SER A 15 -49.02 29.91 -25.28
C SER A 15 -48.21 29.33 -26.46
N ALA A 16 -48.34 29.94 -27.64
CA ALA A 16 -47.45 29.71 -28.80
C ALA A 16 -46.19 30.62 -28.67
N VAL A 17 -45.17 30.64 -29.54
CA VAL A 17 -45.11 30.90 -31.01
C VAL A 17 -43.66 30.51 -31.44
N VAL A 18 -43.34 29.57 -32.37
CA VAL A 18 -43.51 29.53 -33.85
C VAL A 18 -42.75 30.70 -34.52
N GLN A 19 -41.65 30.58 -35.27
CA GLN A 19 -41.45 29.86 -36.54
C GLN A 19 -40.00 30.08 -37.06
N ALA A 20 -39.50 29.21 -37.97
CA ALA A 20 -38.48 29.52 -39.02
C ALA A 20 -37.07 30.05 -38.61
N GLU A 21 -36.00 30.05 -39.43
CA GLU A 21 -35.54 29.27 -40.60
C GLU A 21 -33.98 29.37 -40.64
N SER A 22 -33.25 28.29 -40.92
CA SER A 22 -32.65 27.89 -42.23
C SER A 22 -31.38 28.63 -42.69
N LEU A 23 -30.30 27.85 -42.85
CA LEU A 23 -29.15 27.94 -43.80
C LEU A 23 -28.33 29.23 -43.99
N GLY A 24 -26.99 29.10 -43.97
CA GLY A 24 -26.06 30.06 -44.60
C GLY A 24 -24.57 29.83 -44.32
N VAL A 25 -23.79 29.38 -45.31
CA VAL A 25 -22.31 29.33 -45.30
C VAL A 25 -21.75 29.71 -46.69
N PRO A 26 -20.82 30.67 -46.75
CA PRO A 26 -19.66 30.67 -47.67
C PRO A 26 -18.34 30.65 -46.85
N LEU A 27 -17.20 30.06 -47.30
CA LEU A 27 -16.32 30.39 -48.46
C LEU A 27 -15.70 31.80 -48.37
N SER A 28 -14.40 32.04 -48.62
CA SER A 28 -13.23 31.16 -48.89
C SER A 28 -11.95 31.87 -48.30
N ASP A 29 -10.66 31.65 -48.62
CA ASP A 29 -9.94 30.98 -49.72
C ASP A 29 -8.51 30.52 -49.33
N THR A 30 -7.54 30.54 -50.27
CA THR A 30 -6.22 29.89 -50.22
C THR A 30 -5.08 30.75 -50.80
N ASN A 31 -3.83 30.26 -50.68
CA ASN A 31 -2.55 30.80 -51.22
C ASN A 31 -1.88 31.91 -50.38
N GLY A 32 -0.54 32.04 -50.37
CA GLY A 32 0.48 31.26 -51.08
C GLY A 32 1.92 31.55 -50.63
N SER A 33 2.88 30.75 -51.10
CA SER A 33 4.30 30.74 -50.67
C SER A 33 5.21 31.73 -51.41
N ALA A 34 6.27 32.19 -50.75
CA ALA A 34 7.49 32.74 -51.37
C ALA A 34 8.74 32.36 -50.56
N SER A 35 9.94 32.40 -51.16
CA SER A 35 11.18 31.85 -50.58
C SER A 35 12.44 32.57 -51.09
N VAL A 36 13.44 32.71 -50.20
CA VAL A 36 14.90 32.95 -50.43
C VAL A 36 15.34 34.11 -51.35
N HIS A 37 16.06 35.07 -50.76
CA HIS A 37 17.35 35.66 -51.18
C HIS A 37 17.79 36.65 -50.08
N GLY A 38 19.07 36.94 -49.81
CA GLY A 38 20.36 36.45 -50.36
C GLY A 38 21.53 36.86 -49.44
N GLU A 39 22.76 36.44 -49.76
CA GLU A 39 23.97 36.66 -48.95
C GLU A 39 24.79 37.91 -49.39
N GLU A 40 26.01 38.06 -48.82
CA GLU A 40 27.10 39.00 -49.17
C GLU A 40 26.92 40.49 -48.81
N SER A 41 27.98 41.25 -48.51
CA SER A 41 29.27 40.92 -47.87
C SER A 41 29.91 42.21 -47.32
N LEU A 42 30.84 42.09 -46.38
CA LEU A 42 31.82 43.14 -46.08
C LEU A 42 32.95 43.12 -47.12
N ASP A 43 33.46 44.29 -47.52
CA ASP A 43 34.91 44.50 -47.66
C ASP A 43 35.31 46.00 -47.69
N VAL A 44 36.62 46.28 -47.69
CA VAL A 44 37.29 47.59 -47.52
C VAL A 44 38.39 47.76 -48.62
N PRO A 45 39.47 48.61 -48.58
CA PRO A 45 39.93 49.63 -47.61
C PRO A 45 40.34 51.03 -48.19
N VAL A 46 40.48 52.03 -47.28
CA VAL A 46 41.54 53.08 -47.21
C VAL A 46 41.88 53.99 -48.41
N SER A 47 42.17 55.28 -48.12
CA SER A 47 43.21 56.04 -48.85
C SER A 47 43.80 57.18 -48.00
N ASP A 48 45.14 57.26 -47.95
CA ASP A 48 45.90 58.36 -47.32
C ASP A 48 46.02 59.60 -48.24
N THR A 49 46.48 60.75 -47.72
CA THR A 49 47.81 61.34 -48.04
C THR A 49 48.01 62.80 -47.59
N ASN A 50 49.30 63.15 -47.42
CA ASN A 50 49.87 64.51 -47.30
C ASN A 50 49.40 65.45 -48.45
N GLY A 51 49.40 66.78 -48.34
CA GLY A 51 50.09 67.69 -47.41
C GLY A 51 51.13 68.56 -48.15
N SER A 52 51.22 69.88 -47.87
CA SER A 52 52.23 70.78 -48.49
C SER A 52 52.36 72.15 -47.79
N ALA A 53 53.60 72.67 -47.75
CA ALA A 53 54.08 74.08 -47.72
C ALA A 53 53.18 75.21 -47.13
N THR A 54 53.72 76.21 -46.43
CA THR A 54 54.77 77.13 -46.95
C THR A 54 55.55 77.82 -45.80
N VAL A 55 56.70 78.44 -46.11
CA VAL A 55 57.67 79.05 -45.18
C VAL A 55 57.68 80.57 -45.32
N GLN A 56 58.24 81.27 -44.31
CA GLN A 56 58.57 82.70 -44.21
C GLN A 56 57.40 83.58 -43.71
N ASP A 57 57.43 84.32 -42.59
CA ASP A 57 58.47 85.00 -41.77
C ASP A 57 58.45 86.54 -41.97
N GLU A 58 57.88 87.27 -40.98
CA GLU A 58 58.54 88.46 -40.39
C GLU A 58 57.84 88.95 -39.09
N CYS A 59 58.53 88.80 -37.96
CA CYS A 59 58.61 89.66 -36.77
C CYS A 59 57.36 90.35 -36.11
N SER A 60 57.10 89.97 -34.84
CA SER A 60 56.34 90.71 -33.78
C SER A 60 54.80 90.85 -33.94
N SER A 61 53.99 91.00 -32.88
CA SER A 61 54.27 91.14 -31.43
C SER A 61 53.23 90.38 -30.59
N GLU A 62 53.47 90.25 -29.28
CA GLU A 62 52.62 89.52 -28.32
C GLU A 62 51.12 89.88 -28.37
N GLY A 63 50.24 88.87 -28.31
CA GLY A 63 48.78 89.04 -28.29
C GLY A 63 47.96 87.78 -28.61
N ASN A 64 48.52 86.85 -29.39
CA ASN A 64 47.80 85.64 -29.86
C ASN A 64 47.40 84.65 -28.75
N GLU A 65 47.94 84.78 -27.54
CA GLU A 65 47.76 83.83 -26.44
C GLU A 65 46.29 83.75 -25.96
N LEU A 66 45.53 84.84 -26.04
CA LEU A 66 44.11 84.85 -25.64
C LEU A 66 43.19 84.16 -26.66
N ILE A 67 43.44 84.34 -27.95
CA ILE A 67 42.61 83.76 -29.03
C ILE A 67 42.76 82.24 -29.06
N ILE A 68 43.97 81.73 -28.82
CA ILE A 68 44.23 80.29 -28.74
C ILE A 68 43.50 79.66 -27.54
N VAL A 69 43.36 80.38 -26.42
CA VAL A 69 42.58 79.90 -25.26
C VAL A 69 41.08 79.87 -25.59
N ASP A 70 40.51 80.93 -26.15
CA ASP A 70 39.09 80.96 -26.53
C ASP A 70 38.74 79.86 -27.57
N GLU A 71 39.62 79.61 -28.55
CA GLU A 71 39.46 78.49 -29.50
C GLU A 71 39.63 77.11 -28.84
N MET A 72 40.56 76.95 -27.89
CA MET A 72 40.74 75.70 -27.15
C MET A 72 39.60 75.38 -26.20
N ASP A 73 39.03 76.37 -25.53
CA ASP A 73 37.87 76.18 -24.64
C ASP A 73 36.61 75.84 -25.46
N SER A 74 36.40 76.49 -26.62
CA SER A 74 35.33 76.11 -27.56
C SER A 74 35.50 74.68 -28.09
N LEU A 75 36.74 74.26 -28.38
CA LEU A 75 37.03 72.89 -28.85
C LEU A 75 36.85 71.86 -27.72
N TRP A 76 37.12 72.23 -26.47
CA TRP A 76 36.80 71.40 -25.30
C TRP A 76 35.30 71.23 -25.09
N ASP A 77 34.48 72.27 -25.27
CA ASP A 77 33.02 72.15 -25.18
C ASP A 77 32.41 71.32 -26.34
N ASP A 78 32.95 71.43 -27.56
CA ASP A 78 32.60 70.52 -28.68
C ASP A 78 32.99 69.06 -28.37
N VAL A 79 34.15 68.81 -27.73
CA VAL A 79 34.55 67.47 -27.28
C VAL A 79 33.66 66.97 -26.14
N ASN A 80 33.33 67.80 -25.16
CA ASN A 80 32.46 67.45 -24.04
C ASN A 80 31.04 67.09 -24.53
N THR A 81 30.45 67.91 -25.40
CA THR A 81 29.13 67.64 -25.98
C THR A 81 29.14 66.40 -26.88
N MET A 82 30.21 66.14 -27.63
CA MET A 82 30.38 64.88 -28.36
C MET A 82 30.48 63.66 -27.42
N VAL A 83 31.17 63.79 -26.29
CA VAL A 83 31.26 62.74 -25.25
C VAL A 83 29.90 62.51 -24.57
N ASP A 84 29.13 63.55 -24.27
CA ASP A 84 27.78 63.43 -23.72
C ASP A 84 26.82 62.76 -24.71
N ILE A 85 26.86 63.14 -26.00
CA ILE A 85 26.07 62.51 -27.06
C ILE A 85 26.49 61.04 -27.21
N SER A 86 27.79 60.74 -27.23
CA SER A 86 28.31 59.37 -27.32
C SER A 86 27.87 58.53 -26.11
N THR A 87 27.92 59.09 -24.91
CA THR A 87 27.49 58.44 -23.67
C THR A 87 25.98 58.21 -23.66
N PHE A 88 25.18 59.19 -24.09
CA PHE A 88 23.73 59.08 -24.19
C PHE A 88 23.30 58.03 -25.23
N VAL A 89 23.94 57.98 -26.39
CA VAL A 89 23.71 56.95 -27.42
C VAL A 89 24.11 55.57 -26.90
N THR A 90 25.30 55.45 -26.30
CA THR A 90 25.79 54.18 -25.72
C THR A 90 24.87 53.67 -24.62
N TYR A 91 24.44 54.54 -23.70
CA TYR A 91 23.46 54.20 -22.66
C TYR A 91 22.10 53.80 -23.24
N SER A 92 21.63 54.49 -24.29
CA SER A 92 20.38 54.14 -24.99
C SER A 92 20.45 52.78 -25.69
N VAL A 93 21.59 52.45 -26.31
CA VAL A 93 21.85 51.15 -26.94
C VAL A 93 21.94 50.03 -25.90
N ILE A 94 22.69 50.22 -24.82
CA ILE A 94 22.78 49.27 -23.69
C ILE A 94 21.38 49.05 -23.09
N LYS A 95 20.60 50.11 -22.90
CA LYS A 95 19.22 50.03 -22.40
C LYS A 95 18.25 49.32 -23.35
N GLY A 96 18.53 49.32 -24.66
CA GLY A 96 17.87 48.46 -25.64
C GLY A 96 18.19 47.00 -25.37
N PHE A 97 19.48 46.63 -25.43
CA PHE A 97 19.93 45.25 -25.20
C PHE A 97 19.49 44.67 -23.83
N VAL A 98 19.48 45.48 -22.77
CA VAL A 98 18.97 45.06 -21.46
C VAL A 98 17.48 44.75 -21.52
N LYS A 99 16.66 45.56 -22.20
CA LYS A 99 15.23 45.28 -22.36
C LYS A 99 14.94 44.07 -23.23
N ASP A 100 15.69 43.88 -24.30
CA ASP A 100 15.55 42.71 -25.16
C ASP A 100 15.91 41.42 -24.40
N ALA A 101 16.95 41.47 -23.56
CA ALA A 101 17.33 40.40 -22.65
C ALA A 101 16.30 40.16 -21.53
N GLU A 102 15.74 41.21 -20.92
CA GLU A 102 14.64 41.12 -19.94
C GLU A 102 13.41 40.44 -20.56
N GLN A 103 13.09 40.75 -21.83
CA GLN A 103 11.96 40.15 -22.54
C GLN A 103 12.22 38.68 -22.89
N GLU A 104 13.41 38.33 -23.39
CA GLU A 104 13.81 36.95 -23.68
C GLU A 104 13.80 36.08 -22.41
N ILE A 105 14.39 36.57 -21.31
CA ILE A 105 14.38 35.88 -20.01
C ILE A 105 12.94 35.72 -19.50
N GLY A 106 12.10 36.74 -19.65
CA GLY A 106 10.68 36.67 -19.30
C GLY A 106 9.91 35.61 -20.08
N GLN A 107 10.17 35.46 -21.38
CA GLN A 107 9.55 34.41 -22.21
C GLN A 107 10.04 33.01 -21.83
N GLN A 108 11.35 32.83 -21.59
CA GLN A 108 11.87 31.53 -21.14
C GLN A 108 11.35 31.15 -19.75
N LEU A 109 11.22 32.11 -18.83
CA LEU A 109 10.71 31.86 -17.48
C LEU A 109 9.22 31.48 -17.52
N ALA A 110 8.40 32.19 -18.32
CA ALA A 110 7.00 31.81 -18.55
C ALA A 110 6.86 30.41 -19.17
N SER A 111 7.70 30.07 -20.16
CA SER A 111 7.73 28.72 -20.76
C SER A 111 8.13 27.63 -19.75
N LYS A 112 9.02 27.96 -18.80
CA LYS A 112 9.40 27.03 -17.71
C LYS A 112 8.31 26.90 -16.66
N ASP A 113 7.54 27.95 -16.36
CA ASP A 113 6.37 27.86 -15.48
C ASP A 113 5.24 27.04 -16.13
N GLU A 114 5.05 27.10 -17.45
CA GLU A 114 4.16 26.18 -18.19
C GLU A 114 4.64 24.72 -18.11
N GLU A 115 5.95 24.46 -18.24
CA GLU A 115 6.51 23.13 -18.07
C GLU A 115 6.36 22.60 -16.63
N ILE A 116 6.59 23.46 -15.63
CA ILE A 116 6.45 23.15 -14.20
C ILE A 116 4.99 22.90 -13.84
N THR A 117 4.03 23.67 -14.35
CA THR A 117 2.60 23.43 -14.10
C THR A 117 2.11 22.14 -14.78
N LEU A 118 2.59 21.83 -15.99
CA LEU A 118 2.34 20.54 -16.65
C LEU A 118 2.96 19.35 -15.88
N LEU A 119 4.17 19.50 -15.35
CA LEU A 119 4.82 18.49 -14.51
C LEU A 119 4.05 18.28 -13.20
N ASN A 120 3.62 19.35 -12.53
CA ASN A 120 2.78 19.28 -11.34
C ASN A 120 1.42 18.63 -11.63
N GLN A 121 0.80 18.90 -12.78
CA GLN A 121 -0.44 18.23 -13.20
C GLN A 121 -0.24 16.72 -13.39
N LYS A 122 0.87 16.30 -14.03
CA LYS A 122 1.25 14.88 -14.16
C LYS A 122 1.55 14.23 -12.81
N LEU A 123 2.23 14.94 -11.89
CA LEU A 123 2.51 14.46 -10.54
C LEU A 123 1.22 14.25 -9.73
N LEU A 124 0.25 15.17 -9.86
CA LEU A 124 -1.07 15.06 -9.23
C LEU A 124 -1.86 13.85 -9.76
N GLN A 125 -1.77 13.58 -11.07
CA GLN A 125 -2.35 12.38 -11.68
C GLN A 125 -1.68 11.09 -11.17
N LEU A 126 -0.35 11.03 -11.09
CA LEU A 126 0.37 9.88 -10.51
C LEU A 126 0.03 9.66 -9.04
N GLY A 127 -0.04 10.72 -8.23
CA GLY A 127 -0.39 10.66 -6.81
C GLY A 127 -1.78 10.08 -6.58
N ASN A 128 -2.77 10.52 -7.37
CA ASN A 128 -4.14 10.02 -7.32
C ASN A 128 -4.29 8.54 -7.72
N VAL A 129 -3.36 7.99 -8.50
CA VAL A 129 -3.36 6.57 -8.90
C VAL A 129 -2.52 5.69 -7.96
N SER A 130 -1.45 6.23 -7.37
CA SER A 130 -0.42 5.43 -6.68
C SER A 130 -0.47 5.46 -5.14
N LEU A 131 -1.14 6.46 -4.54
CA LEU A 131 -1.18 6.66 -3.07
C LEU A 131 -2.60 6.60 -2.47
N SER A 132 -3.60 6.26 -3.28
CA SER A 132 -5.02 6.39 -2.97
C SER A 132 -5.73 5.10 -2.50
N LEU A 133 -5.03 3.96 -2.41
CA LEU A 133 -5.60 2.69 -1.95
C LEU A 133 -5.31 2.43 -0.45
N PRO A 134 -6.30 2.55 0.48
CA PRO A 134 -6.08 2.28 1.91
C PRO A 134 -5.66 0.83 2.16
N GLU A 135 -6.35 -0.12 1.48
CA GLU A 135 -6.06 -1.56 1.54
C GLU A 135 -4.61 -1.92 1.18
N GLY A 136 -3.80 -1.03 0.59
CA GLY A 136 -2.37 -1.25 0.36
C GLY A 136 -1.48 -0.90 1.56
N ARG A 137 -1.83 0.14 2.33
CA ARG A 137 -1.07 0.56 3.52
C ARG A 137 -1.48 -0.21 4.77
N ASP A 138 -2.78 -0.47 4.90
CA ASP A 138 -3.34 -1.16 6.07
C ASP A 138 -2.82 -2.61 6.13
N ARG A 139 -2.77 -3.32 4.99
CA ARG A 139 -2.13 -4.65 4.89
C ARG A 139 -0.68 -4.64 5.35
N LYS A 140 0.14 -3.67 4.93
CA LYS A 140 1.54 -3.58 5.36
C LYS A 140 1.69 -3.29 6.86
N TYR A 141 0.74 -2.54 7.45
CA TYR A 141 0.69 -2.33 8.90
C TYR A 141 0.31 -3.63 9.63
N ASP A 142 -0.73 -4.33 9.17
CA ASP A 142 -1.18 -5.61 9.71
C ASP A 142 -0.13 -6.71 9.59
N GLU A 143 0.63 -6.74 8.49
CA GLU A 143 1.76 -7.65 8.27
C GLU A 143 2.90 -7.40 9.27
N ILE A 144 3.33 -6.14 9.44
CA ILE A 144 4.36 -5.75 10.42
C ILE A 144 3.88 -6.06 11.85
N TYR A 145 2.61 -5.79 12.15
CA TYR A 145 1.99 -6.08 13.45
C TYR A 145 1.87 -7.59 13.71
N SER A 146 1.50 -8.39 12.69
CA SER A 146 1.44 -9.85 12.75
C SER A 146 2.83 -10.46 12.98
N VAL A 147 3.85 -10.03 12.22
CA VAL A 147 5.25 -10.44 12.43
C VAL A 147 5.72 -10.06 13.84
N ARG A 148 5.36 -8.86 14.33
CA ARG A 148 5.66 -8.42 15.70
C ARG A 148 4.96 -9.28 16.76
N GLN A 149 3.71 -9.71 16.54
CA GLN A 149 3.02 -10.64 17.44
C GLN A 149 3.61 -12.06 17.40
N GLN A 150 3.97 -12.57 16.21
CA GLN A 150 4.61 -13.88 16.07
C GLN A 150 5.98 -13.90 16.76
N LEU A 151 6.77 -12.84 16.61
CA LEU A 151 8.07 -12.68 17.26
C LEU A 151 7.94 -12.55 18.79
N ASP A 152 6.91 -11.87 19.27
CA ASP A 152 6.55 -11.78 20.69
C ASP A 152 6.11 -13.14 21.27
N ALA A 153 5.31 -13.92 20.53
CA ALA A 153 4.92 -15.27 20.88
C ALA A 153 6.10 -16.26 20.89
N ILE A 154 7.02 -16.15 19.94
CA ILE A 154 8.29 -16.90 19.93
C ILE A 154 9.14 -16.50 21.15
N SER A 155 9.29 -15.20 21.43
CA SER A 155 10.02 -14.69 22.60
C SER A 155 9.45 -15.23 23.92
N LYS A 156 8.12 -15.20 24.08
CA LYS A 156 7.41 -15.80 25.22
C LYS A 156 7.58 -17.31 25.28
N SER A 157 7.57 -18.01 24.15
CA SER A 157 7.78 -19.47 24.10
C SER A 157 9.21 -19.84 24.52
N LEU A 158 10.22 -19.04 24.15
CA LEU A 158 11.62 -19.19 24.56
C LEU A 158 11.84 -18.89 26.06
N LEU A 159 10.96 -18.09 26.68
CA LEU A 159 10.97 -17.80 28.12
C LEU A 159 10.18 -18.84 28.94
N ASN A 160 9.07 -19.33 28.40
CA ASN A 160 8.19 -20.33 29.04
C ASN A 160 8.64 -21.78 28.79
N SER A 161 9.78 -21.99 28.14
CA SER A 161 10.31 -23.32 27.83
C SER A 161 10.92 -24.00 29.06
N GLU A 162 10.05 -24.44 29.97
CA GLU A 162 10.39 -25.51 30.92
C GLU A 162 10.62 -26.82 30.14
N TRP A 163 11.86 -27.03 29.69
CA TRP A 163 12.33 -28.31 29.16
C TRP A 163 12.27 -29.41 30.23
N GLY A 164 11.06 -29.92 30.46
CA GLY A 164 10.77 -30.89 31.51
C GLY A 164 9.31 -31.39 31.57
N LEU A 165 8.31 -30.57 31.20
CA LEU A 165 6.88 -30.89 31.42
C LEU A 165 5.95 -30.53 30.23
N LEU A 166 6.14 -31.18 29.08
CA LEU A 166 5.10 -31.26 28.03
C LEU A 166 4.47 -32.65 28.00
N GLY A 167 3.53 -32.87 28.92
CA GLY A 167 2.60 -33.99 28.88
C GLY A 167 1.37 -33.63 28.06
N SER A 168 1.22 -34.25 26.88
CA SER A 168 0.04 -34.28 25.99
C SER A 168 -1.21 -33.50 26.45
N GLN A 169 -1.36 -32.25 25.99
CA GLN A 169 -2.61 -31.49 26.15
C GLN A 169 -3.46 -31.52 24.86
N TYR A 170 -3.87 -32.73 24.48
CA TYR A 170 -5.01 -32.99 23.59
C TYR A 170 -5.83 -34.13 24.20
N ASN A 171 -7.14 -34.13 23.92
CA ASN A 171 -8.18 -34.99 24.50
C ASN A 171 -8.51 -34.68 25.98
N SER A 172 -9.37 -33.68 26.18
CA SER A 172 -10.11 -33.47 27.42
C SER A 172 -11.54 -33.04 27.09
N ASP A 173 -12.36 -34.00 26.66
CA ASP A 173 -13.81 -33.92 26.71
C ASP A 173 -14.39 -35.30 27.08
N GLY A 174 -15.51 -35.32 27.81
CA GLY A 174 -16.27 -36.53 28.12
C GLY A 174 -15.71 -37.50 29.19
N ALA A 175 -15.71 -37.10 30.47
CA ALA A 175 -15.89 -38.02 31.62
C ALA A 175 -16.31 -37.27 32.89
N GLU A 176 -17.26 -37.82 33.67
CA GLU A 176 -17.82 -37.19 34.88
C GLU A 176 -17.07 -37.52 36.18
N ASP A 177 -17.32 -36.70 37.21
CA ASP A 177 -16.80 -36.77 38.58
C ASP A 177 -17.18 -38.07 39.33
N VAL A 178 -16.17 -38.87 39.76
CA VAL A 178 -16.33 -39.86 40.83
C VAL A 178 -15.07 -39.98 41.71
N SER A 179 -15.30 -39.99 43.03
CA SER A 179 -14.45 -40.52 44.13
C SER A 179 -13.20 -39.74 44.61
N LYS A 180 -13.40 -39.01 45.71
CA LYS A 180 -12.34 -38.67 46.68
C LYS A 180 -12.19 -39.79 47.72
N GLN A 181 -11.16 -40.66 47.68
CA GLN A 181 -10.84 -41.45 48.88
C GLN A 181 -9.37 -41.89 49.06
N ARG A 182 -8.67 -41.14 49.92
CA ARG A 182 -7.76 -41.61 51.01
C ARG A 182 -6.92 -42.89 50.75
N GLY A 183 -5.60 -42.73 50.64
CA GLY A 183 -4.62 -43.81 50.87
C GLY A 183 -3.20 -43.27 51.09
N LYS A 184 -2.57 -43.62 52.22
CA LYS A 184 -1.15 -43.34 52.55
C LYS A 184 -0.38 -44.65 52.61
N GLU A 185 0.83 -44.66 52.06
CA GLU A 185 1.90 -45.62 52.37
C GLU A 185 1.53 -47.11 52.05
N GLN A 186 2.44 -48.08 51.92
CA GLN A 186 3.88 -48.12 52.16
C GLN A 186 4.56 -49.06 51.14
N SER A 187 5.85 -48.87 50.84
CA SER A 187 6.61 -49.77 49.95
C SER A 187 7.07 -51.04 50.69
N CYS A 188 6.91 -52.21 50.06
CA CYS A 188 7.68 -53.41 50.40
C CYS A 188 8.10 -54.18 49.15
N ARG A 189 9.34 -53.91 48.72
CA ARG A 189 10.15 -54.69 47.77
C ARG A 189 10.26 -56.16 48.20
N ASN A 190 10.01 -57.08 47.27
CA ASN A 190 10.84 -58.28 47.08
C ASN A 190 10.60 -58.85 45.68
N GLY A 191 11.66 -59.34 45.05
CA GLY A 191 11.61 -59.98 43.74
C GLY A 191 12.49 -61.22 43.73
N THR A 192 12.19 -62.14 42.82
CA THR A 192 13.03 -63.33 42.58
C THR A 192 13.12 -63.54 41.08
N THR A 193 14.33 -63.43 40.55
CA THR A 193 14.64 -63.70 39.15
C THR A 193 14.59 -65.20 38.87
N LYS A 194 14.00 -65.59 37.74
CA LYS A 194 14.50 -66.69 36.92
C LYS A 194 14.47 -66.30 35.45
N GLU A 195 15.61 -66.54 34.84
CA GLU A 195 16.00 -66.32 33.46
C GLU A 195 16.03 -67.69 32.78
N ASP A 196 15.47 -67.84 31.58
CA ASP A 196 16.08 -68.69 30.54
C ASP A 196 15.52 -68.43 29.13
N SER A 197 16.42 -68.58 28.15
CA SER A 197 16.29 -68.91 26.72
C SER A 197 15.19 -68.32 25.83
N PRO A 198 15.56 -67.70 24.68
CA PRO A 198 14.61 -67.31 23.65
C PRO A 198 14.16 -68.51 22.82
N ARG A 199 12.85 -68.74 22.74
CA ARG A 199 12.27 -69.64 21.73
C ARG A 199 11.54 -68.82 20.68
N VAL A 200 11.87 -69.05 19.41
CA VAL A 200 11.18 -68.46 18.25
C VAL A 200 9.68 -68.68 18.41
N PRO A 201 8.82 -67.66 18.22
CA PRO A 201 7.38 -67.86 18.28
C PRO A 201 6.96 -68.84 17.19
N PRO A 202 6.23 -69.93 17.53
CA PRO A 202 5.50 -70.68 16.53
C PRO A 202 4.50 -69.73 15.86
N GLU A 203 4.38 -69.85 14.55
CA GLU A 203 3.34 -69.20 13.77
C GLU A 203 1.99 -69.80 14.21
N GLU A 204 1.26 -69.11 15.09
CA GLU A 204 -0.01 -69.61 15.65
C GLU A 204 -1.12 -69.57 14.59
N VAL A 205 -1.11 -70.62 13.76
CA VAL A 205 -2.24 -71.05 12.94
C VAL A 205 -3.46 -71.15 13.87
N PHE A 206 -4.44 -70.27 13.66
CA PHE A 206 -5.70 -70.29 14.41
C PHE A 206 -6.32 -71.69 14.35
N GLY A 207 -6.64 -72.24 15.53
CA GLY A 207 -7.01 -73.64 15.69
C GLY A 207 -8.16 -74.06 14.78
N ASP A 208 -8.00 -75.24 14.16
CA ASP A 208 -8.95 -75.81 13.19
C ASP A 208 -10.41 -75.77 13.74
N PRO A 209 -11.37 -75.17 13.02
CA PRO A 209 -12.76 -75.01 13.49
C PRO A 209 -13.50 -76.32 13.83
N SER A 210 -12.94 -77.47 13.51
CA SER A 210 -13.41 -78.79 13.94
C SER A 210 -13.53 -78.91 15.47
N TYR A 211 -12.58 -78.36 16.24
CA TYR A 211 -12.55 -78.48 17.71
C TYR A 211 -13.70 -77.74 18.40
N LEU A 212 -14.15 -76.61 17.84
CA LEU A 212 -15.20 -75.77 18.44
C LEU A 212 -16.61 -76.36 18.27
N LYS A 213 -16.83 -77.28 17.31
CA LYS A 213 -18.14 -77.89 17.01
C LYS A 213 -18.68 -78.86 18.07
N HIS A 214 -17.83 -79.29 19.02
CA HIS A 214 -18.17 -80.30 20.02
C HIS A 214 -18.18 -79.76 21.46
N MET A 215 -18.01 -78.44 21.63
CA MET A 215 -18.09 -77.79 22.93
C MET A 215 -19.54 -77.35 23.20
N ASP A 216 -20.01 -77.49 24.45
CA ASP A 216 -21.25 -76.86 24.88
C ASP A 216 -21.10 -75.32 24.96
N GLN A 217 -22.21 -74.62 25.13
CA GLN A 217 -22.26 -73.15 25.09
C GLN A 217 -21.41 -72.50 26.19
N ASP A 218 -21.37 -73.07 27.40
CA ASP A 218 -20.62 -72.52 28.52
C ASP A 218 -19.11 -72.82 28.37
N ALA A 219 -18.76 -74.02 27.88
CA ALA A 219 -17.40 -74.39 27.54
C ALA A 219 -16.83 -73.54 26.39
N LEU A 220 -17.66 -73.19 25.39
CA LEU A 220 -17.29 -72.30 24.30
C LEU A 220 -17.05 -70.85 24.78
N ILE A 221 -17.93 -70.35 25.65
CA ILE A 221 -17.75 -69.04 26.32
C ILE A 221 -16.48 -69.04 27.19
N ALA A 222 -16.22 -70.12 27.93
CA ALA A 222 -15.00 -70.27 28.72
C ALA A 222 -13.74 -70.30 27.84
N HIS A 223 -13.78 -70.95 26.67
CA HIS A 223 -12.68 -70.96 25.70
C HIS A 223 -12.37 -69.55 25.18
N PHE A 224 -13.37 -68.82 24.67
CA PHE A 224 -13.15 -67.46 24.18
C PHE A 224 -12.72 -66.49 25.28
N ASN A 225 -13.26 -66.61 26.50
CA ASN A 225 -12.79 -65.84 27.64
C ASN A 225 -11.34 -66.16 28.02
N LYS A 226 -10.91 -67.42 27.93
CA LYS A 226 -9.51 -67.84 28.17
C LYS A 226 -8.56 -67.22 27.15
N GLU A 227 -8.88 -67.31 25.86
CA GLU A 227 -8.01 -66.77 24.80
C GLU A 227 -8.02 -65.23 24.74
N MET A 228 -9.15 -64.58 25.01
CA MET A 228 -9.21 -63.12 25.19
C MET A 228 -8.33 -62.65 26.36
N ASN A 229 -8.30 -63.41 27.47
CA ASN A 229 -7.38 -63.14 28.58
C ASN A 229 -5.92 -63.49 28.24
N HIS A 230 -5.67 -64.44 27.34
CA HIS A 230 -4.31 -64.72 26.84
C HIS A 230 -3.80 -63.56 25.99
N MET A 231 -4.53 -63.18 24.94
CA MET A 231 -4.22 -62.02 24.08
C MET A 231 -4.00 -60.75 24.91
N LYS A 232 -4.90 -60.47 25.87
CA LYS A 232 -4.75 -59.31 26.76
C LYS A 232 -3.43 -59.34 27.54
N ARG A 233 -3.05 -60.48 28.13
CA ARG A 233 -1.78 -60.62 28.86
C ARG A 233 -0.56 -60.47 27.96
N GLN A 234 -0.62 -60.94 26.71
CA GLN A 234 0.47 -60.73 25.75
C GLN A 234 0.60 -59.25 25.38
N HIS A 235 -0.52 -58.56 25.13
CA HIS A 235 -0.53 -57.12 24.88
C HIS A 235 0.00 -56.32 26.08
N ASP A 236 -0.49 -56.59 27.28
CA ASP A 236 -0.03 -55.94 28.52
C ASP A 236 1.47 -56.15 28.75
N LYS A 237 2.01 -57.34 28.42
CA LYS A 237 3.46 -57.64 28.46
C LYS A 237 4.26 -56.81 27.44
N VAL A 238 3.80 -56.71 26.19
CA VAL A 238 4.46 -55.91 25.15
C VAL A 238 4.47 -54.42 25.51
N VAL A 239 3.36 -53.91 26.06
CA VAL A 239 3.27 -52.54 26.59
C VAL A 239 4.26 -52.33 27.74
N GLN A 240 4.38 -53.29 28.67
CA GLN A 240 5.36 -53.22 29.76
C GLN A 240 6.81 -53.22 29.26
N GLU A 241 7.16 -54.09 28.30
CA GLU A 241 8.50 -54.17 27.71
C GLU A 241 8.88 -52.85 27.00
N LYS A 242 7.97 -52.29 26.19
CA LYS A 242 8.18 -50.98 25.55
C LYS A 242 8.26 -49.83 26.56
N THR A 243 7.55 -49.93 27.68
CA THR A 243 7.60 -48.93 28.76
C THR A 243 8.96 -48.90 29.45
N GLU A 244 9.55 -50.06 29.80
CA GLU A 244 10.90 -50.09 30.41
C GLU A 244 12.01 -49.80 29.39
N GLU A 245 11.80 -50.06 28.09
CA GLU A 245 12.69 -49.58 27.02
C GLU A 245 12.74 -48.04 26.99
N ILE A 246 11.58 -47.36 27.04
CA ILE A 246 11.48 -45.90 27.14
C ILE A 246 12.15 -45.39 28.42
N PHE A 247 11.89 -46.00 29.58
CA PHE A 247 12.56 -45.60 30.83
C PHE A 247 14.08 -45.83 30.78
N THR A 248 14.54 -46.90 30.13
CA THR A 248 15.97 -47.18 29.95
C THR A 248 16.64 -46.19 29.01
N LEU A 249 15.98 -45.79 27.92
CA LEU A 249 16.46 -44.73 27.02
C LEU A 249 16.50 -43.37 27.73
N LYS A 250 15.44 -43.00 28.47
CA LYS A 250 15.40 -41.77 29.30
C LYS A 250 16.52 -41.76 30.35
N ARG A 251 16.80 -42.92 30.98
CA ARG A 251 17.87 -43.13 31.96
C ARG A 251 19.28 -43.10 31.32
N LYS A 252 19.42 -43.40 30.03
CA LYS A 252 20.65 -43.20 29.24
C LYS A 252 20.84 -41.73 28.84
N LEU A 253 19.77 -41.06 28.40
CA LEU A 253 19.79 -39.63 28.03
C LEU A 253 20.26 -38.77 29.23
N LEU A 254 19.60 -38.91 30.39
CA LEU A 254 19.94 -38.23 31.64
C LEU A 254 21.37 -38.50 32.14
N LYS A 255 22.02 -39.59 31.69
CA LYS A 255 23.43 -39.88 31.97
C LYS A 255 24.41 -39.27 30.95
N LYS A 256 23.98 -39.10 29.69
CA LYS A 256 24.77 -38.46 28.63
C LYS A 256 24.78 -36.93 28.76
N GLU A 257 23.66 -36.36 29.23
CA GLU A 257 23.37 -34.93 29.20
C GLU A 257 23.73 -34.19 30.50
N GLY A 258 24.09 -34.95 31.55
CA GLY A 258 24.45 -34.41 32.86
C GLY A 258 23.24 -34.13 33.76
N SER A 259 23.43 -34.30 35.07
CA SER A 259 22.34 -34.15 36.04
C SER A 259 22.11 -32.69 36.46
N ASN A 260 21.70 -31.82 35.54
CA ASN A 260 21.09 -30.51 35.83
C ASN A 260 20.41 -29.87 34.58
N PRO A 261 19.08 -29.72 34.54
CA PRO A 261 18.37 -29.07 33.41
C PRO A 261 18.75 -27.59 33.16
N TRP A 262 19.40 -26.94 34.12
CA TRP A 262 19.69 -25.50 34.12
C TRP A 262 20.69 -25.04 33.05
N HIS A 263 21.49 -25.94 32.47
CA HIS A 263 22.55 -25.55 31.52
C HIS A 263 22.02 -25.02 30.17
N LEU A 264 20.81 -25.40 29.74
CA LEU A 264 20.20 -24.85 28.52
C LEU A 264 19.82 -23.37 28.67
N ARG A 265 19.37 -22.94 29.86
CA ARG A 265 18.92 -21.56 30.12
C ARG A 265 20.02 -20.54 29.87
N ASN A 266 21.27 -20.93 30.13
CA ASN A 266 22.46 -20.08 30.08
C ASN A 266 23.38 -20.41 28.88
N ASN A 267 22.89 -21.05 27.80
CA ASN A 267 23.66 -21.07 26.56
C ASN A 267 23.84 -19.62 26.07
N LYS A 268 25.10 -19.20 25.90
CA LYS A 268 25.50 -17.88 25.39
C LYS A 268 24.86 -17.57 24.04
N GLU A 269 24.64 -18.57 23.19
CA GLU A 269 23.96 -18.45 21.89
C GLU A 269 22.46 -18.20 22.07
N PHE A 270 21.82 -18.85 23.05
CA PHE A 270 20.39 -18.72 23.33
C PHE A 270 20.05 -17.36 23.97
N GLU A 271 20.93 -16.82 24.82
CA GLU A 271 20.86 -15.42 25.29
C GLU A 271 21.09 -14.42 24.15
N GLN A 272 22.03 -14.69 23.23
CA GLN A 272 22.22 -13.86 22.03
C GLN A 272 21.00 -13.88 21.11
N ILE A 273 20.34 -15.02 20.93
CA ILE A 273 19.09 -15.15 20.18
C ILE A 273 17.97 -14.34 20.87
N ARG A 274 17.78 -14.48 22.19
CA ARG A 274 16.80 -13.66 22.94
C ARG A 274 17.09 -12.16 22.85
N LYS A 275 18.37 -11.73 22.90
CA LYS A 275 18.75 -10.33 22.69
C LYS A 275 18.42 -9.83 21.28
N LYS A 276 18.78 -10.58 20.23
CA LYS A 276 18.46 -10.24 18.83
C LYS A 276 16.95 -10.18 18.58
N ILE A 277 16.17 -11.09 19.16
CA ILE A 277 14.70 -11.07 19.09
C ILE A 277 14.16 -9.77 19.69
N GLY A 278 14.63 -9.38 20.88
CA GLY A 278 14.26 -8.09 21.49
C GLY A 278 14.66 -6.86 20.65
N GLU A 279 15.84 -6.87 20.04
CA GLU A 279 16.31 -5.81 19.14
C GLU A 279 15.50 -5.70 17.84
N VAL A 280 14.98 -6.81 17.31
CA VAL A 280 14.07 -6.79 16.16
C VAL A 280 12.68 -6.32 16.59
N MET A 281 12.18 -6.75 17.75
CA MET A 281 10.90 -6.26 18.29
C MET A 281 10.88 -4.74 18.48
N THR A 282 11.94 -4.14 19.04
CA THR A 282 11.98 -2.66 19.21
C THR A 282 12.09 -1.90 17.89
N ARG A 283 12.67 -2.49 16.85
CA ARG A 283 12.66 -1.94 15.48
C ARG A 283 11.27 -2.01 14.84
N LEU A 284 10.55 -3.12 15.02
CA LEU A 284 9.16 -3.25 14.55
C LEU A 284 8.22 -2.29 15.29
N ASP A 285 8.34 -2.16 16.60
CA ASP A 285 7.59 -1.19 17.42
C ASP A 285 7.89 0.25 16.97
N GLY A 286 9.14 0.55 16.60
CA GLY A 286 9.53 1.83 15.98
C GLY A 286 8.83 2.10 14.64
N LEU A 287 8.82 1.12 13.72
CA LEU A 287 8.14 1.24 12.42
C LEU A 287 6.62 1.40 12.55
N LEU A 288 5.99 0.70 13.51
CA LEU A 288 4.57 0.83 13.83
C LEU A 288 4.26 2.24 14.39
N LEU A 289 5.12 2.78 15.25
CA LEU A 289 4.98 4.15 15.77
C LEU A 289 5.21 5.20 14.68
N GLU A 290 6.15 4.99 13.76
CA GLU A 290 6.44 5.92 12.68
C GLU A 290 5.33 5.97 11.62
N ASN A 291 4.75 4.82 11.27
CA ASN A 291 3.54 4.77 10.44
C ASN A 291 2.39 5.56 11.07
N ASN A 292 2.19 5.47 12.39
CA ASN A 292 1.17 6.25 13.12
C ASN A 292 1.46 7.77 13.20
N LYS A 293 2.72 8.19 13.05
CA LYS A 293 3.07 9.62 12.86
C LYS A 293 2.79 10.07 11.42
N ARG A 294 3.07 9.23 10.43
CA ARG A 294 2.82 9.54 9.01
C ARG A 294 1.31 9.64 8.71
N THR A 295 0.45 8.87 9.40
CA THR A 295 -1.02 9.02 9.28
C THR A 295 -1.59 10.27 9.97
N THR A 296 -0.89 10.87 10.93
CA THR A 296 -1.31 12.11 11.62
C THR A 296 -0.70 13.40 11.05
N SER A 297 0.23 13.29 10.10
CA SER A 297 0.76 14.38 9.27
C SER A 297 -0.14 14.68 8.06
N GLY A 298 -0.90 13.67 7.58
CA GLY A 298 -1.91 13.87 6.53
C GLY A 298 -2.94 14.93 6.91
N ILE A 299 -3.13 15.93 6.04
CA ILE A 299 -3.97 17.12 6.27
C ILE A 299 -3.41 18.08 7.34
N LYS A 300 -2.11 18.39 7.25
CA LYS A 300 -1.68 19.80 7.31
C LYS A 300 -0.93 20.15 6.03
N ALA A 301 -1.18 21.35 5.49
CA ALA A 301 -0.40 21.88 4.39
C ALA A 301 0.95 22.35 4.95
N GLU A 302 2.01 21.59 4.67
CA GLU A 302 3.38 22.00 4.97
C GLU A 302 3.84 23.04 3.95
N THR A 303 3.44 24.30 4.16
CA THR A 303 4.09 25.45 3.54
C THR A 303 5.58 25.41 3.89
N PHE A 304 6.46 25.37 2.87
CA PHE A 304 7.91 25.18 3.03
C PHE A 304 8.57 26.34 3.82
N ALA A 305 8.62 26.21 5.15
CA ALA A 305 9.17 27.25 6.05
C ALA A 305 10.62 27.63 5.70
N GLY A 306 11.47 26.66 5.32
CA GLY A 306 12.88 26.89 5.00
C GLY A 306 13.16 27.71 3.73
N GLN A 307 12.15 28.01 2.90
CA GLN A 307 12.27 28.92 1.76
C GLN A 307 12.04 30.38 2.20
N HIS A 308 11.10 30.60 3.14
CA HIS A 308 10.66 31.94 3.56
C HIS A 308 11.74 32.69 4.33
N ASP A 309 12.54 31.99 5.15
CA ASP A 309 13.67 32.60 5.86
C ASP A 309 14.77 33.09 4.91
N LYS A 310 14.95 32.43 3.76
CA LYS A 310 15.89 32.86 2.71
C LYS A 310 15.37 34.02 1.88
N SER A 311 14.06 34.07 1.60
CA SER A 311 13.43 35.27 1.01
C SER A 311 13.61 36.44 1.96
N ASN A 312 13.17 36.32 3.21
CA ASN A 312 13.31 37.36 4.24
C ASN A 312 14.75 37.88 4.38
N ALA A 313 15.76 37.00 4.29
CA ALA A 313 17.16 37.39 4.32
C ALA A 313 17.56 38.21 3.09
N LEU A 314 17.22 37.75 1.87
CA LEU A 314 17.45 38.47 0.62
C LEU A 314 16.68 39.79 0.56
N ASP A 315 15.41 39.82 0.97
CA ASP A 315 14.57 41.00 1.03
C ASP A 315 15.13 42.03 2.03
N SER A 316 15.70 41.57 3.16
CA SER A 316 16.40 42.42 4.13
C SER A 316 17.73 42.96 3.59
N GLU A 317 18.48 42.14 2.85
CA GLU A 317 19.77 42.51 2.23
C GLU A 317 19.57 43.50 1.07
N ILE A 318 18.52 43.30 0.26
CA ILE A 318 18.07 44.23 -0.78
C ILE A 318 17.61 45.56 -0.16
N GLN A 319 16.84 45.54 0.94
CA GLN A 319 16.53 46.76 1.69
C GLN A 319 17.80 47.44 2.24
N GLN A 320 18.76 46.68 2.75
CA GLN A 320 20.03 47.23 3.24
C GLN A 320 20.81 47.95 2.13
N ILE A 321 20.88 47.35 0.94
CA ILE A 321 21.54 47.94 -0.24
C ILE A 321 20.78 49.20 -0.72
N GLN A 322 19.44 49.19 -0.71
CA GLN A 322 18.63 50.37 -1.06
C GLN A 322 18.78 51.52 -0.04
N CYS A 323 18.87 51.21 1.26
CA CYS A 323 19.16 52.20 2.31
C CYS A 323 20.61 52.72 2.23
N ALA A 324 21.58 51.88 1.85
CA ALA A 324 22.96 52.30 1.66
C ALA A 324 23.11 53.22 0.42
N ALA A 325 22.41 52.92 -0.67
CA ALA A 325 22.45 53.71 -1.91
C ALA A 325 21.76 55.09 -1.79
N THR A 326 20.91 55.30 -0.78
CA THR A 326 20.15 56.55 -0.59
C THR A 326 20.76 57.49 0.45
N ASN A 327 21.53 56.99 1.42
CA ASN A 327 22.18 57.79 2.46
C ASN A 327 23.59 58.29 2.08
N ASN A 328 23.66 59.16 1.07
CA ASN A 328 24.88 59.93 0.77
C ASN A 328 25.06 61.09 1.77
N GLN A 329 25.48 60.80 3.01
CA GLN A 329 26.03 61.83 3.90
C GLN A 329 27.11 61.29 4.85
N VAL A 330 28.07 62.16 5.17
CA VAL A 330 29.33 61.82 5.86
C VAL A 330 29.16 61.87 7.37
N GLU A 331 29.49 60.77 8.07
CA GLU A 331 30.30 60.84 9.30
C GLU A 331 30.92 59.48 9.68
N ALA A 332 31.93 59.50 10.55
CA ALA A 332 32.73 58.34 10.93
C ALA A 332 32.40 57.85 12.35
N CYS A 333 32.48 56.53 12.58
CA CYS A 333 32.43 55.92 13.91
C CYS A 333 33.51 54.84 14.07
N ALA A 334 34.07 54.73 15.27
CA ALA A 334 35.35 54.06 15.52
C ALA A 334 35.25 52.55 15.80
N PHE A 335 36.31 51.81 15.44
CA PHE A 335 36.55 50.44 15.92
C PHE A 335 36.98 50.44 17.40
N PRO A 336 36.35 49.64 18.28
CA PRO A 336 36.91 49.31 19.58
C PRO A 336 37.81 48.07 19.48
N ILE A 337 39.13 48.26 19.52
CA ILE A 337 40.07 47.15 19.66
C ILE A 337 40.08 46.67 21.12
N GLN A 338 39.77 45.39 21.34
CA GLN A 338 40.18 44.68 22.55
C GLN A 338 40.96 43.43 22.16
N ALA A 339 42.20 43.33 22.66
CA ALA A 339 43.09 42.20 22.42
C ALA A 339 43.08 41.25 23.63
N SER A 340 42.83 39.97 23.40
CA SER A 340 42.90 38.91 24.42
C SER A 340 43.50 37.63 23.84
N HIS A 341 44.74 37.36 24.23
CA HIS A 341 45.41 36.05 24.28
C HIS A 341 45.40 35.12 23.05
N THR A 342 46.56 35.04 22.40
CA THR A 342 46.96 33.93 21.53
C THR A 342 47.12 32.62 22.31
N THR A 343 46.17 31.69 22.18
CA THR A 343 46.32 30.30 22.66
C THR A 343 45.81 29.29 21.63
N SER A 344 46.75 28.58 20.98
CA SER A 344 46.62 27.26 20.32
C SER A 344 45.22 26.87 19.80
N ILE A 345 44.83 27.44 18.65
CA ILE A 345 43.58 27.12 17.94
C ILE A 345 43.69 25.79 17.14
N GLU A 346 44.91 25.43 16.75
CA GLU A 346 45.25 24.32 15.85
C GLU A 346 44.80 22.91 16.29
N PRO A 347 44.99 22.46 17.56
CA PRO A 347 44.64 21.08 17.94
C PRO A 347 43.13 20.81 18.03
N ASP A 348 42.31 21.83 18.29
CA ASP A 348 40.86 21.67 18.32
C ASP A 348 40.27 21.57 16.90
N HIS A 349 40.86 22.28 15.92
CA HIS A 349 40.57 22.07 14.51
C HIS A 349 40.97 20.67 14.03
N ALA A 350 42.17 20.19 14.36
CA ALA A 350 42.60 18.83 14.00
C ALA A 350 41.65 17.75 14.54
N LYS A 351 41.21 17.89 15.80
CA LYS A 351 40.21 17.00 16.40
C LYS A 351 38.85 17.08 15.67
N LYS A 352 38.41 18.28 15.28
CA LYS A 352 37.14 18.51 14.59
C LYS A 352 37.14 17.98 13.15
N ILE A 353 38.29 18.01 12.47
CA ILE A 353 38.50 17.37 11.17
C ILE A 353 38.35 15.85 11.31
N GLY A 354 39.05 15.22 12.26
CA GLY A 354 38.95 13.77 12.49
C GLY A 354 37.55 13.29 12.90
N MET A 355 36.74 14.14 13.53
CA MET A 355 35.30 13.86 13.73
C MET A 355 34.53 13.86 12.42
N LEU A 356 34.70 14.90 11.57
CA LEU A 356 34.03 15.00 10.28
C LEU A 356 34.45 13.89 9.30
N GLU A 357 35.71 13.44 9.35
CA GLU A 357 36.18 12.27 8.58
C GLU A 357 35.47 10.98 9.01
N SER A 358 35.23 10.80 10.32
CA SER A 358 34.43 9.69 10.84
C SER A 358 32.96 9.79 10.41
N ASP A 359 32.34 10.97 10.54
CA ASP A 359 30.95 11.22 10.14
C ASP A 359 30.73 10.95 8.63
N VAL A 360 31.72 11.26 7.79
CA VAL A 360 31.70 11.02 6.34
C VAL A 360 31.82 9.53 6.00
N GLU A 361 32.72 8.78 6.63
CA GLU A 361 32.84 7.34 6.38
C GLU A 361 31.65 6.56 6.95
N ASP A 362 31.08 6.98 8.09
CA ASP A 362 29.81 6.43 8.61
C ASP A 362 28.64 6.72 7.66
N ALA A 363 28.53 7.93 7.11
CA ALA A 363 27.50 8.29 6.12
C ALA A 363 27.65 7.50 4.79
N ARG A 364 28.91 7.23 4.38
CA ARG A 364 29.24 6.40 3.23
C ARG A 364 28.87 4.94 3.46
N MET A 365 29.24 4.37 4.61
CA MET A 365 28.87 3.01 5.01
C MET A 365 27.35 2.85 5.13
N ALA A 366 26.65 3.83 5.69
CA ALA A 366 25.18 3.85 5.74
C ALA A 366 24.53 3.94 4.35
N THR A 367 25.23 4.46 3.35
CA THR A 367 24.77 4.51 1.96
C THR A 367 25.00 3.18 1.24
N ILE A 368 26.18 2.56 1.37
CA ILE A 368 26.46 1.21 0.85
C ILE A 368 25.47 0.18 1.45
N ILE A 369 25.21 0.25 2.76
CA ILE A 369 24.25 -0.64 3.43
C ILE A 369 22.81 -0.42 2.92
N ARG A 370 22.43 0.84 2.61
CA ARG A 370 21.13 1.16 2.02
C ARG A 370 21.00 0.61 0.60
N GLU A 371 22.00 0.83 -0.25
CA GLU A 371 22.03 0.34 -1.63
C GLU A 371 21.96 -1.20 -1.70
N GLU A 372 22.70 -1.90 -0.83
CA GLU A 372 22.65 -3.37 -0.76
C GLU A 372 21.28 -3.87 -0.26
N ILE A 373 20.66 -3.21 0.73
CA ILE A 373 19.30 -3.53 1.18
C ILE A 373 18.27 -3.31 0.06
N GLU A 374 18.37 -2.20 -0.67
CA GLU A 374 17.49 -1.90 -1.81
C GLU A 374 17.68 -2.93 -2.94
N MET A 375 18.91 -3.32 -3.24
CA MET A 375 19.22 -4.38 -4.21
C MET A 375 18.70 -5.76 -3.78
N ILE A 376 18.75 -6.11 -2.48
CA ILE A 376 18.16 -7.35 -1.95
C ILE A 376 16.63 -7.32 -2.08
N VAL A 377 15.99 -6.21 -1.71
CA VAL A 377 14.52 -6.05 -1.81
C VAL A 377 14.05 -6.10 -3.27
N LEU A 378 14.75 -5.43 -4.19
CA LEU A 378 14.45 -5.48 -5.62
C LEU A 378 14.63 -6.88 -6.20
N ARG A 379 15.70 -7.59 -5.82
CA ARG A 379 15.94 -8.98 -6.24
C ARG A 379 14.79 -9.90 -5.79
N GLU A 380 14.39 -9.82 -4.53
CA GLU A 380 13.33 -10.70 -4.01
C GLU A 380 11.96 -10.35 -4.61
N PHE A 381 11.69 -9.07 -4.88
CA PHE A 381 10.48 -8.66 -5.60
C PHE A 381 10.44 -9.18 -7.04
N VAL A 382 11.59 -9.26 -7.73
CA VAL A 382 11.70 -9.89 -9.06
C VAL A 382 11.49 -11.40 -8.97
N ASN A 383 12.12 -12.08 -8.00
CA ASN A 383 11.91 -13.53 -7.76
C ASN A 383 10.42 -13.85 -7.55
N GLU A 384 9.72 -13.06 -6.73
CA GLU A 384 8.29 -13.21 -6.44
C GLU A 384 7.40 -12.87 -7.66
N ILE A 385 7.85 -12.02 -8.58
CA ILE A 385 7.18 -11.84 -9.89
C ILE A 385 7.40 -13.07 -10.79
N GLU A 386 8.62 -13.60 -10.87
CA GLU A 386 8.97 -14.75 -11.71
C GLU A 386 8.21 -16.02 -11.29
N ILE A 387 8.17 -16.32 -9.98
CA ILE A 387 7.41 -17.44 -9.42
C ILE A 387 5.91 -17.34 -9.77
N ARG A 388 5.30 -16.16 -9.62
CA ARG A 388 3.89 -15.95 -9.96
C ARG A 388 3.62 -15.98 -11.46
N LEU A 389 4.55 -15.49 -12.28
CA LEU A 389 4.46 -15.55 -13.73
C LEU A 389 4.46 -17.01 -14.22
N HIS A 390 5.37 -17.83 -13.69
CA HIS A 390 5.41 -19.26 -14.00
C HIS A 390 4.17 -20.01 -13.48
N GLY A 391 3.63 -19.62 -12.32
CA GLY A 391 2.32 -20.10 -11.84
C GLY A 391 1.19 -19.82 -12.82
N ASN A 392 1.10 -18.58 -13.32
CA ASN A 392 0.10 -18.18 -14.32
C ASN A 392 0.29 -18.90 -15.68
N GLU A 393 1.53 -19.14 -16.09
CA GLU A 393 1.88 -19.91 -17.30
C GLU A 393 1.40 -21.36 -17.20
N MET A 394 1.65 -22.03 -16.07
CA MET A 394 1.14 -23.38 -15.81
C MET A 394 -0.40 -23.42 -15.80
N GLU A 395 -1.06 -22.43 -15.22
CA GLU A 395 -2.53 -22.34 -15.24
C GLU A 395 -3.09 -22.10 -16.65
N TYR A 396 -2.41 -21.28 -17.47
CA TYR A 396 -2.76 -21.05 -18.87
C TYR A 396 -2.62 -22.34 -19.70
N ASN A 397 -1.49 -23.02 -19.60
CA ASN A 397 -1.23 -24.26 -20.33
C ASN A 397 -2.24 -25.35 -19.95
N MET A 398 -2.50 -25.54 -18.65
CA MET A 398 -3.51 -26.51 -18.18
C MET A 398 -4.93 -26.17 -18.67
N LYS A 399 -5.30 -24.89 -18.75
CA LYS A 399 -6.58 -24.47 -19.37
C LYS A 399 -6.61 -24.77 -20.86
N GLN A 400 -5.52 -24.54 -21.58
CA GLN A 400 -5.41 -24.83 -23.01
C GLN A 400 -5.53 -26.33 -23.29
N ASP A 401 -4.88 -27.18 -22.50
CA ASP A 401 -4.97 -28.64 -22.60
C ASP A 401 -6.41 -29.12 -22.34
N ILE A 402 -7.06 -28.64 -21.27
CA ILE A 402 -8.46 -28.97 -20.96
C ILE A 402 -9.39 -28.55 -22.10
N CYS A 403 -9.22 -27.34 -22.65
CA CYS A 403 -9.98 -26.89 -23.82
C CYS A 403 -9.74 -27.75 -25.05
N SER A 404 -8.50 -28.19 -25.30
CA SER A 404 -8.19 -29.08 -26.43
C SER A 404 -8.85 -30.45 -26.27
N VAL A 405 -8.81 -31.05 -25.09
CA VAL A 405 -9.50 -32.32 -24.79
C VAL A 405 -11.00 -32.21 -25.04
N ILE A 406 -11.65 -31.16 -24.52
CA ILE A 406 -13.09 -30.93 -24.70
C ILE A 406 -13.44 -30.74 -26.18
N GLN A 407 -12.63 -29.99 -26.93
CA GLN A 407 -12.84 -29.77 -28.37
C GLN A 407 -12.67 -31.07 -29.17
N ASN A 408 -11.64 -31.86 -28.87
CA ASN A 408 -11.38 -33.14 -29.56
C ASN A 408 -12.51 -34.16 -29.32
N GLU A 409 -13.01 -34.26 -28.09
CA GLU A 409 -14.13 -35.16 -27.75
C GLU A 409 -15.43 -34.72 -28.45
N ALA A 410 -15.77 -33.43 -28.43
CA ALA A 410 -16.93 -32.89 -29.13
C ALA A 410 -16.87 -33.09 -30.65
N VAL A 411 -15.68 -33.00 -31.25
CA VAL A 411 -15.45 -33.32 -32.67
C VAL A 411 -15.62 -34.82 -32.93
N ALA A 412 -15.11 -35.69 -32.04
CA ALA A 412 -15.28 -37.14 -32.16
C ALA A 412 -16.77 -37.56 -32.09
N GLU A 413 -17.52 -37.00 -31.13
CA GLU A 413 -18.97 -37.23 -31.00
C GLU A 413 -19.73 -36.74 -32.25
N ALA A 414 -19.41 -35.55 -32.77
CA ALA A 414 -20.00 -35.02 -34.00
C ALA A 414 -19.72 -35.93 -35.22
N VAL A 415 -18.50 -36.45 -35.35
CA VAL A 415 -18.12 -37.38 -36.42
C VAL A 415 -18.87 -38.73 -36.29
N LEU A 416 -19.02 -39.27 -35.09
CA LEU A 416 -19.80 -40.49 -34.85
C LEU A 416 -21.29 -40.29 -35.22
N ASN A 417 -21.88 -39.16 -34.81
CA ASN A 417 -23.26 -38.81 -35.14
C ASN A 417 -23.49 -38.66 -36.67
N LEU A 418 -22.58 -37.97 -37.36
CA LEU A 418 -22.61 -37.84 -38.83
C LEU A 418 -22.49 -39.19 -39.54
N ASN A 419 -21.56 -40.05 -39.11
CA ASN A 419 -21.40 -41.39 -39.67
C ASN A 419 -22.67 -42.26 -39.48
N SER A 420 -23.33 -42.16 -38.32
CA SER A 420 -24.59 -42.88 -38.07
C SER A 420 -25.74 -42.39 -38.96
N SER A 421 -25.72 -41.11 -39.34
CA SER A 421 -26.74 -40.50 -40.21
C SER A 421 -26.49 -40.83 -41.68
N LEU A 422 -25.22 -40.84 -42.10
CA LEU A 422 -24.80 -41.25 -43.45
C LEU A 422 -25.16 -42.71 -43.75
N LEU A 423 -25.03 -43.61 -42.76
CA LEU A 423 -25.41 -45.01 -42.90
C LEU A 423 -26.91 -45.16 -43.22
N LYS A 424 -27.78 -44.51 -42.41
CA LYS A 424 -29.24 -44.51 -42.62
C LYS A 424 -29.64 -43.94 -43.98
N TYR A 425 -29.01 -42.84 -44.39
CA TYR A 425 -29.28 -42.23 -45.71
C TYR A 425 -28.95 -43.18 -46.88
N ASN A 426 -27.86 -43.94 -46.77
CA ASN A 426 -27.49 -44.93 -47.79
C ASN A 426 -28.47 -46.12 -47.84
N GLU A 427 -29.00 -46.55 -46.68
CA GLU A 427 -30.04 -47.57 -46.60
C GLU A 427 -31.36 -47.10 -47.26
N GLU A 428 -31.83 -45.89 -46.94
CA GLU A 428 -33.03 -45.31 -47.58
C GLU A 428 -32.85 -45.11 -49.09
N ARG A 429 -31.67 -44.63 -49.52
CA ARG A 429 -31.35 -44.44 -50.94
C ARG A 429 -31.45 -45.76 -51.73
N SER A 430 -30.94 -46.85 -51.17
CA SER A 430 -30.97 -48.17 -51.82
C SER A 430 -32.40 -48.70 -52.05
N CYS A 431 -33.40 -48.24 -51.29
CA CYS A 431 -34.81 -48.56 -51.52
C CYS A 431 -35.45 -47.69 -52.62
N SER A 432 -35.02 -46.42 -52.76
CA SER A 432 -35.62 -45.47 -53.70
C SER A 432 -35.21 -45.73 -55.17
N GLU A 433 -33.96 -46.11 -55.42
CA GLU A 433 -33.45 -46.33 -56.78
C GLU A 433 -34.16 -47.50 -57.50
N ALA A 434 -34.63 -48.52 -56.75
CA ALA A 434 -35.42 -49.64 -57.27
C ALA A 434 -36.81 -49.24 -57.79
N VAL A 435 -37.41 -48.16 -57.26
CA VAL A 435 -38.73 -47.66 -57.69
C VAL A 435 -38.61 -46.91 -59.02
N SER A 436 -37.53 -46.12 -59.18
CA SER A 436 -37.26 -45.34 -60.39
C SER A 436 -37.06 -46.21 -61.65
N THR A 437 -36.57 -47.45 -61.49
CA THR A 437 -36.40 -48.39 -62.61
C THR A 437 -37.72 -48.89 -63.19
N LEU A 438 -38.79 -49.00 -62.40
CA LEU A 438 -40.10 -49.48 -62.89
C LEU A 438 -40.86 -48.38 -63.67
N GLN A 439 -40.89 -47.14 -63.19
CA GLN A 439 -41.57 -46.04 -63.87
C GLN A 439 -41.03 -45.77 -65.29
N LYS A 440 -39.71 -45.90 -65.50
CA LYS A 440 -39.10 -45.75 -66.83
C LYS A 440 -39.62 -46.78 -67.85
N GLN A 441 -39.98 -47.99 -67.41
CA GLN A 441 -40.49 -49.05 -68.28
C GLN A 441 -41.97 -48.86 -68.68
N GLU A 442 -42.70 -48.01 -67.97
CA GLU A 442 -44.12 -47.73 -68.21
C GLU A 442 -44.31 -46.57 -69.20
N ILE A 443 -43.55 -45.48 -69.03
CA ILE A 443 -43.55 -44.30 -69.93
C ILE A 443 -43.24 -44.70 -71.39
N GLU A 444 -42.33 -45.66 -71.59
CA GLU A 444 -41.95 -46.14 -72.92
C GLU A 444 -43.04 -47.00 -73.61
N LYS A 445 -43.96 -47.60 -72.85
CA LYS A 445 -45.13 -48.29 -73.41
C LYS A 445 -46.18 -47.28 -73.87
N LEU A 446 -46.42 -46.22 -73.09
CA LEU A 446 -47.43 -45.20 -73.37
C LEU A 446 -47.11 -44.43 -74.66
N LYS A 447 -45.82 -44.12 -74.89
CA LYS A 447 -45.36 -43.40 -76.09
C LYS A 447 -45.74 -44.11 -77.40
N ARG A 448 -45.57 -45.45 -77.45
CA ARG A 448 -45.93 -46.29 -78.61
C ARG A 448 -47.42 -46.32 -78.94
N ALA A 449 -48.31 -46.01 -78.00
CA ALA A 449 -49.75 -45.93 -78.26
C ALA A 449 -50.12 -44.63 -79.01
N VAL A 450 -49.55 -43.49 -78.60
CA VAL A 450 -49.82 -42.17 -79.17
C VAL A 450 -49.42 -42.11 -80.65
N ASP A 451 -48.25 -42.66 -80.99
CA ASP A 451 -47.73 -42.73 -82.36
C ASP A 451 -48.66 -43.53 -83.31
N SER A 452 -49.39 -44.52 -82.78
CA SER A 452 -50.36 -45.31 -83.56
C SER A 452 -51.66 -44.54 -83.84
N PHE A 453 -52.12 -43.72 -82.88
CA PHE A 453 -53.37 -42.96 -82.99
C PHE A 453 -53.22 -41.75 -83.93
N SER A 454 -52.06 -41.08 -83.89
CA SER A 454 -51.73 -39.94 -84.77
C SER A 454 -51.74 -40.27 -86.27
N LYS A 455 -51.70 -41.57 -86.63
CA LYS A 455 -51.81 -42.02 -88.01
C LYS A 455 -53.24 -41.95 -88.56
N VAL A 456 -54.25 -42.25 -87.75
CA VAL A 456 -55.65 -42.45 -88.20
C VAL A 456 -56.38 -41.12 -88.46
N VAL A 457 -56.00 -40.05 -87.76
CA VAL A 457 -56.70 -38.74 -87.82
C VAL A 457 -56.48 -38.02 -89.17
N ARG A 458 -55.48 -38.41 -89.98
CA ARG A 458 -55.13 -37.75 -91.24
C ARG A 458 -55.85 -38.27 -92.49
N GLU A 459 -56.79 -39.21 -92.35
CA GLU A 459 -57.43 -39.89 -93.50
C GLU A 459 -58.93 -39.56 -93.67
N LYS A 460 -59.44 -38.46 -93.07
CA LYS A 460 -60.89 -38.13 -93.12
C LYS A 460 -61.22 -36.63 -93.14
N GLU A 461 -60.88 -35.92 -94.21
CA GLU A 461 -61.37 -34.54 -94.41
C GLU A 461 -61.46 -34.12 -95.90
N ALA A 462 -62.61 -34.43 -96.53
CA ALA A 462 -63.14 -33.89 -97.81
C ALA A 462 -64.45 -34.64 -98.17
N CYS A 463 -65.42 -34.13 -98.95
CA CYS A 463 -65.91 -32.78 -99.25
C CYS A 463 -67.23 -32.96 -100.04
N GLN A 464 -68.32 -32.22 -99.78
CA GLN A 464 -69.43 -32.15 -100.74
C GLN A 464 -70.30 -30.89 -100.61
N ILE A 465 -70.48 -30.19 -101.74
CA ILE A 465 -71.41 -29.07 -101.99
C ILE A 465 -71.81 -29.15 -103.46
N GLU A 466 -73.11 -29.03 -103.80
CA GLU A 466 -73.56 -28.21 -104.95
C GLU A 466 -75.06 -27.87 -104.83
N LEU A 467 -75.46 -26.74 -105.41
CA LEU A 467 -76.82 -26.20 -105.45
C LEU A 467 -76.98 -25.35 -106.73
N GLY A 468 -78.13 -25.41 -107.42
CA GLY A 468 -78.34 -24.53 -108.57
C GLY A 468 -79.74 -24.53 -109.17
N ALA A 469 -80.59 -23.58 -108.77
CA ALA A 469 -81.74 -23.14 -109.57
C ALA A 469 -82.26 -21.74 -109.20
N MET A 470 -82.80 -21.07 -110.23
CA MET A 470 -83.83 -20.03 -110.21
C MET A 470 -83.48 -18.56 -109.88
N LYS A 471 -83.23 -17.82 -110.96
CA LYS A 471 -83.04 -16.36 -111.07
C LYS A 471 -84.28 -15.50 -110.69
N GLY A 472 -85.34 -16.10 -110.13
CA GLY A 472 -86.48 -15.38 -109.56
C GLY A 472 -86.26 -14.89 -108.12
N HIS A 473 -85.17 -15.32 -107.48
CA HIS A 473 -84.85 -14.93 -106.11
C HIS A 473 -84.47 -13.45 -105.96
N THR A 474 -84.03 -12.77 -107.02
CA THR A 474 -83.33 -11.46 -106.96
C THR A 474 -84.11 -10.34 -106.27
N ASP A 475 -85.39 -10.16 -106.58
CA ASP A 475 -86.16 -9.03 -106.06
C ASP A 475 -86.65 -9.28 -104.62
N LEU A 476 -86.97 -10.55 -104.31
CA LEU A 476 -87.21 -11.00 -102.93
C LEU A 476 -85.93 -10.91 -102.10
N LEU A 477 -84.77 -11.25 -102.68
CA LEU A 477 -83.46 -11.05 -102.07
C LEU A 477 -83.18 -9.56 -101.86
N SER A 478 -83.58 -8.65 -102.76
CA SER A 478 -83.38 -7.20 -102.55
C SER A 478 -84.20 -6.68 -101.37
N HIS A 479 -85.49 -7.03 -101.27
CA HIS A 479 -86.28 -6.65 -100.09
C HIS A 479 -85.80 -7.36 -98.80
N GLN A 480 -85.32 -8.61 -98.90
CA GLN A 480 -84.68 -9.31 -97.78
C GLN A 480 -83.33 -8.67 -97.40
N LEU A 481 -82.60 -8.11 -98.38
CA LEU A 481 -81.33 -7.41 -98.20
C LEU A 481 -81.56 -6.05 -97.54
N ASP A 482 -82.56 -5.26 -97.96
CA ASP A 482 -82.92 -4.00 -97.28
C ASP A 482 -83.36 -4.25 -95.82
N LEU A 483 -84.14 -5.32 -95.60
CA LEU A 483 -84.50 -5.78 -94.25
C LEU A 483 -83.31 -6.39 -93.48
N LEU A 484 -82.24 -6.79 -94.16
CA LEU A 484 -80.96 -7.17 -93.56
C LEU A 484 -80.16 -5.92 -93.21
N THR A 485 -80.05 -4.93 -94.10
CA THR A 485 -79.35 -3.66 -93.90
C THR A 485 -79.87 -2.96 -92.66
N VAL A 486 -81.19 -2.79 -92.52
CA VAL A 486 -81.79 -2.18 -91.31
C VAL A 486 -81.55 -3.01 -90.03
N LYS A 487 -81.32 -4.32 -90.14
CA LYS A 487 -80.89 -5.17 -89.00
C LYS A 487 -79.39 -5.04 -88.73
N VAL A 488 -78.57 -4.91 -89.76
CA VAL A 488 -77.12 -4.66 -89.69
C VAL A 488 -76.86 -3.29 -89.09
N ASP A 489 -77.48 -2.22 -89.57
CA ASP A 489 -77.40 -0.87 -88.99
C ASP A 489 -77.75 -0.88 -87.48
N LYS A 490 -78.76 -1.67 -87.10
CA LYS A 490 -79.16 -1.84 -85.70
C LYS A 490 -78.17 -2.72 -84.90
N GLN A 491 -77.55 -3.72 -85.52
CA GLN A 491 -76.44 -4.47 -84.92
C GLN A 491 -75.20 -3.61 -84.76
N ASP A 492 -74.81 -2.83 -85.76
CA ASP A 492 -73.62 -1.96 -85.76
C ASP A 492 -73.77 -0.80 -84.78
N SER A 493 -74.98 -0.25 -84.64
CA SER A 493 -75.29 0.71 -83.56
C SER A 493 -75.15 0.07 -82.16
N CYS A 494 -75.63 -1.18 -81.99
CA CYS A 494 -75.46 -1.94 -80.75
C CYS A 494 -73.98 -2.31 -80.50
N ILE A 495 -73.22 -2.67 -81.52
CA ILE A 495 -71.78 -2.95 -81.44
C ILE A 495 -71.01 -1.66 -81.10
N SER A 496 -71.40 -0.51 -81.67
CA SER A 496 -70.83 0.79 -81.33
C SER A 496 -71.07 1.17 -79.86
N GLU A 497 -72.25 0.87 -79.32
CA GLU A 497 -72.57 1.02 -77.90
C GLU A 497 -71.76 0.06 -77.02
N LYS A 498 -71.68 -1.22 -77.39
CA LYS A 498 -70.90 -2.24 -76.67
C LYS A 498 -69.39 -1.98 -76.70
N ASN A 499 -68.86 -1.42 -77.78
CA ASN A 499 -67.45 -1.00 -77.87
C ASN A 499 -67.17 0.16 -76.91
N LYS A 500 -68.08 1.15 -76.80
CA LYS A 500 -67.94 2.25 -75.81
C LYS A 500 -68.02 1.75 -74.36
N GLU A 501 -68.90 0.77 -74.08
CA GLU A 501 -68.89 0.07 -72.79
C GLU A 501 -67.57 -0.64 -72.53
N PHE A 502 -67.02 -1.33 -73.54
CA PHE A 502 -65.75 -2.04 -73.45
C PHE A 502 -64.57 -1.08 -73.22
N ASP A 503 -64.50 0.04 -73.92
CA ASP A 503 -63.48 1.08 -73.73
C ASP A 503 -63.52 1.67 -72.31
N MET A 504 -64.72 1.92 -71.77
CA MET A 504 -64.89 2.34 -70.36
C MET A 504 -64.45 1.27 -69.37
N ILE A 505 -64.69 -0.02 -69.66
CA ILE A 505 -64.25 -1.14 -68.82
C ILE A 505 -62.72 -1.28 -68.89
N ALA A 506 -62.11 -1.16 -70.07
CA ALA A 506 -60.67 -1.20 -70.28
C ALA A 506 -59.96 -0.07 -69.53
N GLY A 507 -60.45 1.18 -69.64
CA GLY A 507 -59.90 2.31 -68.88
C GLY A 507 -60.01 2.13 -67.35
N ARG A 508 -61.10 1.53 -66.86
CA ARG A 508 -61.25 1.19 -65.44
C ARG A 508 -60.32 0.04 -65.00
N LEU A 509 -60.01 -0.90 -65.89
CA LEU A 509 -59.06 -1.98 -65.62
C LEU A 509 -57.62 -1.46 -65.59
N GLU A 510 -57.25 -0.56 -66.50
CA GLU A 510 -55.96 0.14 -66.53
C GLU A 510 -55.74 0.97 -65.25
N GLN A 511 -56.76 1.71 -64.81
CA GLN A 511 -56.78 2.42 -63.53
C GLN A 511 -56.54 1.46 -62.36
N ALA A 512 -57.31 0.36 -62.27
CA ALA A 512 -57.15 -0.63 -61.21
C ALA A 512 -55.77 -1.31 -61.22
N LEU A 513 -55.17 -1.55 -62.38
CA LEU A 513 -53.80 -2.07 -62.50
C LEU A 513 -52.76 -1.06 -61.99
N GLN A 514 -52.97 0.25 -62.22
CA GLN A 514 -52.11 1.29 -61.66
C GLN A 514 -52.26 1.39 -60.13
N ASP A 515 -53.48 1.29 -59.62
CA ASP A 515 -53.76 1.29 -58.18
C ASP A 515 -53.14 0.05 -57.49
N VAL A 516 -53.17 -1.13 -58.13
CA VAL A 516 -52.48 -2.33 -57.65
C VAL A 516 -50.96 -2.12 -57.61
N ARG A 517 -50.35 -1.58 -58.67
CA ARG A 517 -48.91 -1.24 -58.68
C ARG A 517 -48.53 -0.27 -57.56
N GLN A 518 -49.35 0.75 -57.28
CA GLN A 518 -49.09 1.68 -56.19
C GLN A 518 -49.20 1.01 -54.82
N ASN A 519 -50.17 0.11 -54.63
CA ASN A 519 -50.30 -0.66 -53.38
C ASN A 519 -49.13 -1.65 -53.18
N GLU A 520 -48.60 -2.24 -54.25
CA GLU A 520 -47.40 -3.09 -54.21
C GLU A 520 -46.15 -2.29 -53.79
N ILE A 521 -45.95 -1.10 -54.37
CA ILE A 521 -44.90 -0.15 -53.95
C ILE A 521 -45.06 0.21 -52.47
N ASN A 522 -46.24 0.64 -52.04
CA ASN A 522 -46.53 1.02 -50.65
C ASN A 522 -46.29 -0.17 -49.68
N SER A 523 -46.60 -1.40 -50.10
CA SER A 523 -46.36 -2.61 -49.33
C SER A 523 -44.87 -2.91 -49.20
N SER A 524 -44.08 -2.75 -50.27
CA SER A 524 -42.63 -2.90 -50.22
C SER A 524 -41.97 -1.88 -49.29
N GLU A 525 -42.40 -0.62 -49.32
CA GLU A 525 -41.88 0.42 -48.42
C GLU A 525 -42.23 0.14 -46.96
N LEU A 526 -43.43 -0.38 -46.70
CA LEU A 526 -43.86 -0.80 -45.37
C LEU A 526 -43.04 -1.99 -44.83
N LEU A 527 -42.73 -2.97 -45.69
CA LEU A 527 -41.85 -4.11 -45.34
C LEU A 527 -40.42 -3.65 -45.03
N ASP A 528 -39.89 -2.68 -45.78
CA ASP A 528 -38.59 -2.07 -45.51
C ASP A 528 -38.57 -1.30 -44.18
N ARG A 529 -39.63 -0.53 -43.88
CA ARG A 529 -39.81 0.11 -42.56
C ARG A 529 -39.88 -0.92 -41.43
N PHE A 530 -40.60 -2.04 -41.61
CA PHE A 530 -40.66 -3.13 -40.62
C PHE A 530 -39.30 -3.83 -40.43
N ARG A 531 -38.53 -4.04 -41.49
CA ARG A 531 -37.17 -4.60 -41.40
C ARG A 531 -36.26 -3.68 -40.57
N ASN A 532 -36.22 -2.39 -40.92
CA ASN A 532 -35.40 -1.40 -40.22
C ASN A 532 -35.80 -1.27 -38.73
N ALA A 533 -37.10 -1.29 -38.41
CA ALA A 533 -37.58 -1.30 -37.03
C ALA A 533 -37.20 -2.58 -36.28
N THR A 534 -37.24 -3.74 -36.95
CA THR A 534 -36.85 -5.04 -36.39
C THR A 534 -35.35 -5.10 -36.08
N ASP A 535 -34.51 -4.55 -36.96
CA ASP A 535 -33.05 -4.54 -36.75
C ASP A 535 -32.63 -3.52 -35.69
N SER A 536 -33.30 -2.36 -35.62
CA SER A 536 -33.17 -1.43 -34.48
C SER A 536 -33.56 -2.07 -33.14
N LEU A 537 -34.65 -2.85 -33.12
CA LEU A 537 -35.10 -3.56 -31.91
C LEU A 537 -34.09 -4.62 -31.46
N LYS A 538 -33.48 -5.37 -32.40
CA LYS A 538 -32.39 -6.31 -32.09
C LYS A 538 -31.19 -5.62 -31.44
N GLU A 539 -30.83 -4.43 -31.90
CA GLU A 539 -29.70 -3.67 -31.33
C GLU A 539 -30.02 -3.15 -29.93
N VAL A 540 -31.24 -2.65 -29.71
CA VAL A 540 -31.72 -2.27 -28.37
C VAL A 540 -31.73 -3.47 -27.41
N GLU A 541 -32.11 -4.67 -27.87
CA GLU A 541 -32.08 -5.87 -27.01
C GLU A 541 -30.64 -6.29 -26.65
N LYS A 542 -29.67 -6.17 -27.57
CA LYS A 542 -28.24 -6.36 -27.24
C LYS A 542 -27.76 -5.38 -26.18
N GLN A 543 -28.08 -4.10 -26.32
CA GLN A 543 -27.67 -3.07 -25.35
C GLN A 543 -28.36 -3.26 -23.99
N ASN A 544 -29.63 -3.66 -23.98
CA ASN A 544 -30.33 -4.08 -22.76
C ASN A 544 -29.65 -5.29 -22.10
N GLN A 545 -29.25 -6.32 -22.87
CA GLN A 545 -28.55 -7.48 -22.29
C GLN A 545 -27.16 -7.11 -21.75
N TYR A 546 -26.40 -6.27 -22.45
CA TYR A 546 -25.15 -5.72 -21.94
C TYR A 546 -25.36 -4.94 -20.62
N LEU A 547 -26.38 -4.09 -20.57
CA LEU A 547 -26.73 -3.32 -19.37
C LEU A 547 -27.15 -4.23 -18.20
N ARG A 548 -27.94 -5.29 -18.45
CA ARG A 548 -28.28 -6.31 -17.43
C ARG A 548 -27.02 -6.96 -16.85
N ASN A 549 -26.07 -7.36 -17.69
CA ASN A 549 -24.80 -7.96 -17.25
C ASN A 549 -24.00 -6.98 -16.37
N VAL A 550 -23.87 -5.71 -16.81
CA VAL A 550 -23.18 -4.66 -16.05
C VAL A 550 -23.86 -4.40 -14.70
N ILE A 551 -25.19 -4.39 -14.64
CA ILE A 551 -25.94 -4.24 -13.38
C ILE A 551 -25.64 -5.44 -12.44
N GLN A 552 -25.72 -6.67 -12.95
CA GLN A 552 -25.45 -7.88 -12.17
C GLN A 552 -24.03 -7.93 -11.60
N ASP A 553 -23.02 -7.52 -12.38
CA ASP A 553 -21.64 -7.41 -11.91
C ASP A 553 -21.49 -6.33 -10.83
N LYS A 554 -22.17 -5.18 -10.97
CA LYS A 554 -22.19 -4.13 -9.94
C LYS A 554 -22.88 -4.60 -8.66
N GLU A 555 -24.01 -5.29 -8.74
CA GLU A 555 -24.72 -5.88 -7.59
C GLU A 555 -23.85 -6.90 -6.85
N LYS A 556 -23.11 -7.75 -7.58
CA LYS A 556 -22.16 -8.69 -7.02
C LYS A 556 -21.00 -7.98 -6.28
N ILE A 557 -20.47 -6.91 -6.87
CA ILE A 557 -19.43 -6.07 -6.23
C ILE A 557 -19.98 -5.40 -4.96
N PHE A 558 -21.15 -4.75 -5.03
CA PHE A 558 -21.79 -4.13 -3.85
C PHE A 558 -22.04 -5.14 -2.73
N THR A 559 -22.54 -6.33 -3.06
CA THR A 559 -22.78 -7.41 -2.09
C THR A 559 -21.48 -7.84 -1.40
N SER A 560 -20.38 -7.98 -2.15
CA SER A 560 -19.07 -8.28 -1.57
C SER A 560 -18.52 -7.14 -0.69
N THR A 561 -18.75 -5.89 -1.07
CA THR A 561 -18.33 -4.72 -0.29
C THR A 561 -19.10 -4.62 1.03
N ILE A 562 -20.43 -4.81 1.00
CA ILE A 562 -21.28 -4.80 2.20
C ILE A 562 -20.87 -5.92 3.17
N TYR A 563 -20.49 -7.11 2.67
CA TYR A 563 -19.96 -8.19 3.50
C TYR A 563 -18.62 -7.81 4.16
N LYS A 564 -17.66 -7.28 3.38
CA LYS A 564 -16.37 -6.77 3.90
C LYS A 564 -16.58 -5.67 4.97
N GLU A 565 -17.48 -4.72 4.72
CA GLU A 565 -17.77 -3.62 5.65
C GLU A 565 -18.37 -4.13 6.96
N LYS A 566 -19.30 -5.10 6.87
CA LYS A 566 -19.85 -5.77 8.05
C LYS A 566 -18.77 -6.49 8.84
N GLU A 567 -17.91 -7.27 8.19
CA GLU A 567 -16.82 -7.99 8.85
C GLU A 567 -15.83 -7.01 9.52
N PHE A 568 -15.45 -5.93 8.83
CA PHE A 568 -14.62 -4.87 9.40
C PHE A 568 -15.27 -4.24 10.63
N LYS A 569 -16.58 -3.96 10.59
CA LYS A 569 -17.33 -3.41 11.72
C LYS A 569 -17.37 -4.37 12.92
N GLU A 570 -17.51 -5.67 12.69
CA GLU A 570 -17.47 -6.69 13.74
C GLU A 570 -16.07 -6.79 14.37
N ARG A 571 -15.01 -6.82 13.55
CA ARG A 571 -13.60 -6.76 14.01
C ARG A 571 -13.30 -5.49 14.83
N MET A 572 -13.72 -4.32 14.34
CA MET A 572 -13.56 -3.04 15.04
C MET A 572 -14.32 -2.98 16.35
N THR A 573 -15.52 -3.59 16.42
CA THR A 573 -16.29 -3.68 17.66
C THR A 573 -15.51 -4.51 18.70
N SER A 574 -15.01 -5.69 18.32
CA SER A 574 -14.19 -6.53 19.20
C SER A 574 -12.90 -5.83 19.66
N LEU A 575 -12.24 -5.07 18.78
CA LEU A 575 -11.06 -4.27 19.12
C LEU A 575 -11.38 -3.19 20.18
N VAL A 576 -12.50 -2.47 20.03
CA VAL A 576 -12.95 -1.47 21.02
C VAL A 576 -13.28 -2.11 22.37
N GLU A 577 -13.86 -3.31 22.38
CA GLU A 577 -14.13 -4.06 23.61
C GLU A 577 -12.83 -4.52 24.30
N SER A 578 -11.84 -4.96 23.53
CA SER A 578 -10.50 -5.32 24.03
C SER A 578 -9.76 -4.10 24.60
N LEU A 579 -9.80 -2.96 23.91
CA LEU A 579 -9.21 -1.70 24.36
C LEU A 579 -9.85 -1.22 25.67
N ARG A 580 -11.17 -1.29 25.80
CA ARG A 580 -11.89 -0.98 27.05
C ARG A 580 -11.53 -1.94 28.19
N GLY A 581 -11.30 -3.22 27.88
CA GLY A 581 -10.76 -4.19 28.84
C GLY A 581 -9.34 -3.83 29.33
N PHE A 582 -8.49 -3.35 28.42
CA PHE A 582 -7.14 -2.88 28.75
C PHE A 582 -7.16 -1.57 29.55
N GLU A 583 -8.04 -0.62 29.22
CA GLU A 583 -8.25 0.63 29.97
C GLU A 583 -8.63 0.36 31.43
N ASN A 584 -9.58 -0.55 31.66
CA ASN A 584 -9.94 -1.01 33.01
C ASN A 584 -8.74 -1.60 33.75
N LEU A 585 -7.96 -2.50 33.10
CA LEU A 585 -6.76 -3.08 33.71
C LEU A 585 -5.70 -2.01 34.05
N VAL A 586 -5.50 -1.00 33.19
CA VAL A 586 -4.56 0.10 33.44
C VAL A 586 -5.01 0.95 34.62
N THR A 587 -6.30 1.29 34.71
CA THR A 587 -6.83 2.07 35.86
C THR A 587 -6.76 1.28 37.17
N ASP A 588 -7.04 -0.03 37.16
CA ASP A 588 -6.82 -0.91 38.32
C ASP A 588 -5.34 -0.89 38.77
N GLN A 589 -4.39 -1.04 37.84
CA GLN A 589 -2.96 -0.96 38.18
C GLN A 589 -2.55 0.42 38.69
N GLN A 590 -3.10 1.51 38.14
CA GLN A 590 -2.86 2.86 38.62
C GLN A 590 -3.34 3.04 40.07
N THR A 591 -4.53 2.54 40.45
CA THR A 591 -4.99 2.63 41.85
C THR A 591 -4.13 1.78 42.78
N ILE A 592 -3.71 0.58 42.37
CA ILE A 592 -2.79 -0.27 43.14
C ILE A 592 -1.44 0.43 43.37
N ILE A 593 -0.90 1.12 42.35
CA ILE A 593 0.35 1.87 42.43
C ILE A 593 0.17 3.10 43.35
N ALA A 594 -0.90 3.88 43.18
CA ALA A 594 -1.20 5.05 44.01
C ALA A 594 -1.30 4.69 45.50
N ASN A 595 -2.05 3.62 45.83
CA ASN A 595 -2.18 3.12 47.20
C ASN A 595 -0.82 2.68 47.80
N LYS A 596 0.04 2.01 47.01
CA LYS A 596 1.40 1.64 47.43
C LYS A 596 2.29 2.86 47.68
N ILE A 597 2.22 3.88 46.82
CA ILE A 597 2.96 5.13 46.97
C ILE A 597 2.51 5.87 48.24
N GLN A 598 1.21 6.09 48.42
CA GLN A 598 0.64 6.77 49.60
C GLN A 598 1.00 6.07 50.92
N HIS A 599 0.98 4.74 50.95
CA HIS A 599 1.45 3.97 52.10
C HIS A 599 2.96 4.13 52.35
N SER A 600 3.79 4.17 51.30
CA SER A 600 5.22 4.42 51.43
C SER A 600 5.53 5.84 51.94
N GLU A 601 4.82 6.85 51.44
CA GLU A 601 4.90 8.24 51.87
C GLU A 601 4.52 8.38 53.36
N SER A 602 3.41 7.76 53.76
CA SER A 602 2.96 7.72 55.15
C SER A 602 4.04 7.15 56.09
N ARG A 603 4.74 6.09 55.65
CA ARG A 603 5.87 5.50 56.38
C ARG A 603 7.11 6.41 56.40
N PHE A 604 7.40 7.12 55.32
CA PHE A 604 8.48 8.12 55.28
C PHE A 604 8.21 9.30 56.19
N CYS A 605 6.97 9.78 56.28
CA CYS A 605 6.56 10.84 57.22
C CYS A 605 6.73 10.39 58.69
N LEU A 606 6.31 9.18 59.04
CA LEU A 606 6.54 8.61 60.37
C LEU A 606 8.05 8.50 60.70
N LEU A 607 8.85 8.00 59.77
CA LEU A 607 10.30 7.87 59.94
C LEU A 607 10.98 9.26 60.07
N LYS A 608 10.54 10.25 59.29
CA LYS A 608 11.00 11.65 59.36
C LYS A 608 10.77 12.23 60.76
N ASP A 609 9.63 11.94 61.39
CA ASP A 609 9.33 12.38 62.76
C ASP A 609 10.11 11.61 63.84
N GLN A 610 10.37 10.32 63.64
CA GLN A 610 11.31 9.55 64.48
C GLN A 610 12.73 10.13 64.40
N CYS A 611 13.21 10.51 63.21
CA CYS A 611 14.50 11.18 63.03
C CYS A 611 14.55 12.55 63.73
N LYS A 612 13.44 13.32 63.78
CA LYS A 612 13.35 14.55 64.58
C LYS A 612 13.50 14.26 66.08
N HIS A 613 12.94 13.15 66.59
CA HIS A 613 13.11 12.75 67.99
C HIS A 613 14.58 12.39 68.29
N LEU A 614 15.16 11.49 67.50
CA LEU A 614 16.57 11.07 67.65
C LEU A 614 17.53 12.26 67.57
N THR A 615 17.24 13.26 66.71
CA THR A 615 18.00 14.51 66.63
C THR A 615 17.92 15.34 67.93
N LYS A 616 16.76 15.38 68.61
CA LYS A 616 16.62 16.05 69.91
C LYS A 616 17.41 15.31 71.00
N GLU A 617 17.34 13.98 71.03
CA GLU A 617 18.08 13.15 71.99
C GLU A 617 19.58 13.22 71.79
N GLY A 618 20.07 13.14 70.55
CA GLY A 618 21.49 13.33 70.21
C GLY A 618 22.01 14.70 70.64
N ASN A 619 21.22 15.77 70.45
CA ASN A 619 21.58 17.10 70.94
C ASN A 619 21.56 17.21 72.48
N LEU A 620 20.65 16.51 73.17
CA LEU A 620 20.65 16.42 74.63
C LEU A 620 21.87 15.65 75.16
N LEU A 621 22.23 14.54 74.52
CA LEU A 621 23.40 13.73 74.85
C LEU A 621 24.70 14.52 74.60
N LYS A 622 24.81 15.22 73.47
CA LYS A 622 25.93 16.13 73.17
C LYS A 622 26.09 17.21 74.25
N ARG A 623 24.99 17.81 74.71
CA ARG A 623 25.01 18.80 75.81
C ARG A 623 25.42 18.18 77.15
N LYS A 624 25.01 16.95 77.45
CA LYS A 624 25.48 16.22 78.65
C LYS A 624 26.99 15.91 78.55
N ALA A 625 27.47 15.45 77.40
CA ALA A 625 28.88 15.13 77.18
C ALA A 625 29.78 16.35 77.33
N LEU A 626 29.39 17.51 76.77
CA LEU A 626 30.09 18.79 76.99
C LEU A 626 30.16 19.15 78.47
N ARG A 627 29.04 19.07 79.20
CA ARG A 627 28.99 19.33 80.65
C ARG A 627 29.88 18.38 81.47
N TYR A 628 29.96 17.10 81.11
CA TYR A 628 30.90 16.18 81.78
C TYR A 628 32.36 16.50 81.45
N LYS A 629 32.66 16.92 80.21
CA LYS A 629 33.99 17.38 79.81
C LYS A 629 34.41 18.63 80.62
N GLU A 630 33.57 19.67 80.65
CA GLU A 630 33.78 20.91 81.41
C GLU A 630 34.06 20.62 82.90
N ILE A 631 33.28 19.72 83.52
CA ILE A 631 33.48 19.31 84.92
C ILE A 631 34.80 18.56 85.10
N SER A 632 35.20 17.71 84.14
CA SER A 632 36.45 16.96 84.21
C SER A 632 37.67 17.88 84.05
N GLU A 633 37.63 18.83 83.11
CA GLU A 633 38.69 19.82 82.88
C GLU A 633 38.83 20.77 84.08
N THR A 634 37.71 21.20 84.68
CA THR A 634 37.70 21.99 85.92
C THR A 634 38.30 21.20 87.09
N ARG A 635 37.95 19.91 87.23
CA ARG A 635 38.51 19.04 88.29
C ARG A 635 40.01 18.82 88.11
N GLY A 636 40.48 18.55 86.89
CA GLY A 636 41.91 18.44 86.59
C GLY A 636 42.67 19.73 86.93
N SER A 637 42.12 20.88 86.53
CA SER A 637 42.70 22.20 86.82
C SER A 637 42.76 22.52 88.31
N ASN A 638 41.82 22.02 89.12
CA ASN A 638 41.83 22.19 90.57
C ASN A 638 42.76 21.20 91.27
N LEU A 639 42.85 19.95 90.77
CA LEU A 639 43.81 18.96 91.27
C LEU A 639 45.25 19.42 91.03
N GLN A 640 45.57 19.91 89.83
CA GLN A 640 46.91 20.44 89.50
C GLN A 640 47.30 21.64 90.39
N LYS A 641 46.34 22.46 90.83
CA LYS A 641 46.61 23.54 91.79
C LYS A 641 46.90 23.01 93.19
N ALA A 642 46.16 22.00 93.65
CA ALA A 642 46.39 21.37 94.94
C ALA A 642 47.71 20.56 94.97
N GLU A 643 48.09 19.96 93.84
CA GLU A 643 49.40 19.32 93.61
C GLU A 643 50.53 20.35 93.80
N LEU A 644 50.47 21.48 93.08
CA LEU A 644 51.45 22.58 93.23
C LEU A 644 51.46 23.20 94.65
N GLU A 645 50.32 23.24 95.35
CA GLU A 645 50.25 23.72 96.75
C GLU A 645 50.89 22.72 97.72
N VAL A 646 50.73 21.42 97.49
CA VAL A 646 51.40 20.35 98.25
C VAL A 646 52.90 20.32 97.97
N ASP A 647 53.33 20.52 96.73
CA ASP A 647 54.75 20.60 96.36
C ASP A 647 55.43 21.78 97.08
N LEU A 648 54.82 22.98 97.05
CA LEU A 648 55.35 24.17 97.75
C LEU A 648 55.41 24.00 99.28
N LEU A 649 54.44 23.30 99.88
CA LEU A 649 54.50 22.94 101.30
C LEU A 649 55.54 21.85 101.58
N GLY A 650 55.83 20.99 100.61
CA GLY A 650 56.93 20.04 100.63
C GLY A 650 58.28 20.75 100.68
N ASP A 651 58.51 21.70 99.77
CA ASP A 651 59.71 22.56 99.74
C ASP A 651 59.91 23.30 101.08
N GLU A 652 58.83 23.86 101.67
CA GLU A 652 58.90 24.55 102.97
C GLU A 652 59.23 23.57 104.12
N VAL A 653 58.61 22.39 104.16
CA VAL A 653 58.89 21.36 105.17
C VAL A 653 60.31 20.80 105.03
N GLU A 654 60.81 20.61 103.82
CA GLU A 654 62.20 20.21 103.58
C GLU A 654 63.17 21.31 104.05
N ALA A 655 62.95 22.56 103.67
CA ALA A 655 63.77 23.69 104.12
C ALA A 655 63.78 23.88 105.65
N LEU A 656 62.63 23.68 106.32
CA LEU A 656 62.52 23.71 107.78
C LEU A 656 63.23 22.51 108.44
N THR A 657 63.14 21.33 107.85
CA THR A 657 63.84 20.11 108.32
C THR A 657 65.34 20.27 108.18
N ASP A 658 65.80 20.84 107.06
CA ASP A 658 67.21 21.10 106.75
C ASP A 658 67.79 22.23 107.64
N LEU A 659 66.97 23.21 108.03
CA LEU A 659 67.30 24.19 109.08
C LEU A 659 67.39 23.54 110.46
N LEU A 660 66.43 22.68 110.83
CA LEU A 660 66.42 21.96 112.10
C LEU A 660 67.64 21.03 112.23
N ALA A 661 68.04 20.35 111.16
CA ALA A 661 69.25 19.54 111.11
C ALA A 661 70.51 20.40 111.37
N LYS A 662 70.61 21.59 110.76
CA LYS A 662 71.70 22.55 111.00
C LYS A 662 71.72 23.05 112.45
N ILE A 663 70.55 23.26 113.06
CA ILE A 663 70.42 23.61 114.49
C ILE A 663 70.89 22.46 115.39
N TYR A 664 70.51 21.20 115.11
CA TYR A 664 71.01 20.05 115.87
C TYR A 664 72.52 19.86 115.74
N ILE A 665 73.09 20.01 114.55
CA ILE A 665 74.54 19.96 114.33
C ILE A 665 75.27 21.05 115.12
N ALA A 666 74.70 22.27 115.18
CA ALA A 666 75.25 23.35 115.99
C ALA A 666 75.13 23.07 117.50
N LEU A 667 73.99 22.55 117.97
CA LEU A 667 73.78 22.18 119.37
C LEU A 667 74.71 21.06 119.83
N ASP A 668 74.95 20.05 118.99
CA ASP A 668 75.91 18.96 119.26
C ASP A 668 77.34 19.52 119.37
N HIS A 669 77.76 20.35 118.40
CA HIS A 669 79.05 21.04 118.43
C HIS A 669 79.26 21.91 119.69
N TYR A 670 78.21 22.57 120.20
CA TYR A 670 78.27 23.35 121.44
C TYR A 670 77.94 22.56 122.72
N SER A 671 77.52 21.29 122.61
CA SER A 671 77.14 20.43 123.75
C SER A 671 78.21 20.36 124.85
N PRO A 672 79.52 20.21 124.57
CA PRO A 672 80.55 20.21 125.61
C PRO A 672 80.64 21.55 126.39
N VAL A 673 80.32 22.68 125.75
CA VAL A 673 80.31 24.00 126.41
C VAL A 673 79.06 24.17 127.26
N LEU A 674 77.90 23.70 126.76
CA LEU A 674 76.62 23.75 127.48
C LEU A 674 76.63 22.85 128.73
N GLN A 675 77.29 21.69 128.68
CA GLN A 675 77.45 20.79 129.84
C GLN A 675 78.20 21.42 131.02
N HIS A 676 78.97 22.49 130.81
CA HIS A 676 79.62 23.25 131.88
C HIS A 676 78.73 24.33 132.53
N TYR A 677 77.53 24.58 132.00
CA TYR A 677 76.51 25.42 132.63
C TYR A 677 75.51 24.56 133.42
N SER A 678 75.81 24.32 134.70
CA SER A 678 75.02 23.49 135.63
C SER A 678 73.69 24.12 136.09
N GLY A 679 72.95 24.73 135.17
CA GLY A 679 71.72 25.50 135.44
C GLY A 679 70.46 25.03 134.70
N VAL A 680 70.55 24.03 133.82
CA VAL A 680 69.42 23.51 133.05
C VAL A 680 69.36 21.98 133.15
N SER A 681 68.64 21.48 134.14
CA SER A 681 68.10 20.12 134.12
C SER A 681 66.76 20.17 133.39
N LEU A 682 66.58 19.34 132.36
CA LEU A 682 65.27 19.14 131.74
C LEU A 682 64.53 18.00 132.44
N ASP A 683 63.36 18.30 133.00
CA ASP A 683 62.35 17.29 133.35
C ASP A 683 61.31 17.22 132.22
N ASN A 684 61.42 16.18 131.38
CA ASN A 684 60.49 15.76 130.30
C ASN A 684 59.93 16.87 129.37
#